data_AF-H0QGY1-F1
#
_entry.id   AF-H0QGY1-F1
#
_cell.length_a   1.000
_cell.length_b   1.000
_cell.length_c   1.000
_cell.angle_alpha   90.00
_cell.angle_beta   90.00
_cell.angle_gamma   90.00
#
_symmetry.space_group_name_H-M   'P 1'
#
loop_
_entity.id
_entity.type
_entity.pdbx_description
1 polymer ?
#
loop_
_entity_poly.entity_id
_entity_poly.type
_entity_poly.pdbx_seq_one_letter_code
_entity_poly.pdbx_strand_id
1 'polypeptide(L)'
;MISARDGAPGNATVEDSSSVPVPPVAGRASDVRSSAVRSGDVRSSAVPPSAIGGYEDWPGFMAAAPRYRAADTLSQELADTLGVPEAPARPAVRVDWEETNDGVTTSRLSWQLGFGPRTTAWFMRPAHAAGPLPGVLALHCHAGIKSSGAARLVDSPTAGSGSAPLRNRLYEGRPFATWLASQGFAVLAHDTFSWGSRGFDLGTPPGRTAAALDGRRALWREAGVQPSVAELYDAAAAAHEDTVAKAAGLLGTSFAGMVAHDDLAALNVLAGLPGVDDGRLGCAGFSGGGGRSLILAALSPLIRSHVVTCMMTTFGSLFPAYLDAHSWLLQTPGLPRLGDWPDLSARSSADSLLVQYASADELFPDQGMHDADARLSALHPARRYTGSFWPGGHAFTRGMQEEAAAFLAAGLQGRPGVQDAAGVQAAAGLQARVSVQAAAAPAVPPAVPRIALVGVHGYGARHLDNLRRLEDCQLARLVAVADPRPPADGTLDSSVQVFGTLDELLAAGTAPDVVILATPIQTHAPLALAAIAAGADVYVEKPPMASLAQFEEVLAAAQETGKLVQVGFQSLGSDALPEIADLVESGALGRIRGIGATGAWLRSAAYFKRSRWAGRRSLDGTDVVDGVATNALAHAVATGLRIAGAAGVDDVGSVETDLYRAHNTESDDTSVIRVRTSAGRVLMCALTLCAAEQSPPSVTVFGTLGKAEFFYTEDRLVLETAQGTSTRTFGRTDLLENLLAARAAGNGTGDGGADNNLARLLSPLSAAGAYMTVLEAVRTAEPPREIPADNIVWEGEGDDAHPVVAGIEAALQRAVLSQSTFAELGLPWARPEPANPVLAVDGRPVAWLQDGSRITPTSSPRPYLHPVTTLAGTVVTDHLPADHVWHLGAGVAIQDVAGVNFWGGRTYTRRAGGYVWQDDHGHIEITDTAESPGALDQALRWIGPDGTAVLSERRHWRYDAVGPSVWKLSMDFELSPAGPEPVALGSPGSNGRENGGYGGFFWRLPPTSGARVRTASAEGEDAVHGTVAPWLAWSGVFGTVGRPGHGKEATLVFLASPQAPDPWFVRLSGYPGVGLSLAWHEPLLATRDNPVRRTVTVLVADGILSTTDIAQLTESLGETT
;
A
#
# COMPACT_ATOMS: atom_id res chain seq x y z
N MET A 1 25.19 17.13 60.85
CA MET A 1 26.05 17.96 61.73
C MET A 1 27.32 18.28 60.96
N ILE A 2 27.57 19.58 60.72
CA ILE A 2 28.87 20.24 60.48
C ILE A 2 29.55 19.87 59.12
N SER A 3 29.53 20.74 58.08
CA SER A 3 30.41 21.92 57.83
C SER A 3 31.90 21.51 57.69
N ALA A 4 32.77 21.98 56.79
CA ALA A 4 32.81 23.13 55.91
C ALA A 4 34.03 23.00 54.95
N ARG A 5 33.98 23.73 53.83
CA ARG A 5 35.02 24.63 53.26
C ARG A 5 36.41 24.11 52.84
N ASP A 6 36.66 24.40 51.55
CA ASP A 6 37.70 25.27 50.96
C ASP A 6 39.16 25.19 51.40
N GLY A 7 40.03 25.20 50.38
CA GLY A 7 41.41 25.63 50.49
C GLY A 7 42.18 25.53 49.18
N ALA A 8 42.31 26.66 48.46
CA ALA A 8 43.32 26.95 47.42
C ALA A 8 44.76 26.91 48.03
N PRO A 9 45.91 27.17 47.33
CA PRO A 9 46.22 28.27 46.38
C PRO A 9 47.18 27.84 45.24
N GLY A 10 47.72 28.63 44.31
CA GLY A 10 47.78 30.07 44.01
C GLY A 10 48.89 30.37 42.97
N ASN A 11 49.09 31.67 42.71
CA ASN A 11 50.21 32.38 42.05
C ASN A 11 50.15 32.84 40.57
N ALA A 12 49.69 34.10 40.45
CA ALA A 12 50.21 35.31 39.76
C ALA A 12 51.42 35.28 38.79
N THR A 13 51.32 36.05 37.67
CA THR A 13 51.99 37.36 37.35
C THR A 13 51.86 37.67 35.84
N VAL A 14 51.28 38.80 35.36
CA VAL A 14 51.77 40.18 35.04
C VAL A 14 51.81 40.46 33.52
N GLU A 15 51.09 41.52 33.11
CA GLU A 15 51.19 42.48 31.98
C GLU A 15 51.66 42.08 30.56
N ASP A 16 50.86 42.39 29.51
CA ASP A 16 51.00 43.57 28.61
C ASP A 16 49.90 43.54 27.52
N SER A 17 49.87 44.57 26.68
CA SER A 17 48.74 45.24 26.06
C SER A 17 48.63 45.06 24.54
N SER A 18 47.47 45.46 24.01
CA SER A 18 47.19 45.97 22.66
C SER A 18 46.75 45.02 21.53
N SER A 19 45.71 45.51 20.83
CA SER A 19 45.26 45.25 19.44
C SER A 19 44.33 44.07 19.12
N VAL A 20 43.09 44.50 18.85
CA VAL A 20 41.85 43.93 18.26
C VAL A 20 42.06 43.35 16.83
N PRO A 21 41.05 42.74 16.15
CA PRO A 21 40.52 41.36 16.23
C PRO A 21 40.49 40.60 14.88
N VAL A 22 40.40 39.26 14.89
CA VAL A 22 39.71 38.45 13.85
C VAL A 22 39.29 37.11 14.49
N PRO A 23 38.14 36.52 14.13
CA PRO A 23 38.14 35.07 13.97
C PRO A 23 37.43 34.58 12.70
N PRO A 24 37.94 33.48 12.10
CA PRO A 24 37.07 32.49 11.48
C PRO A 24 37.38 31.04 11.93
N VAL A 25 36.28 30.26 12.00
CA VAL A 25 36.09 28.87 11.52
C VAL A 25 36.79 27.67 12.22
N ALA A 26 35.91 26.84 12.80
CA ALA A 26 35.82 25.36 12.89
C ALA A 26 36.93 24.45 13.52
N GLY A 27 36.47 23.51 14.38
CA GLY A 27 36.91 22.10 14.33
C GLY A 27 37.26 21.35 15.62
N ARG A 28 36.29 20.57 16.15
CA ARG A 28 36.33 19.20 16.76
C ARG A 28 37.20 18.77 17.98
N ALA A 29 36.56 17.86 18.74
CA ALA A 29 37.03 16.74 19.61
C ALA A 29 37.60 17.14 21.01
N SER A 30 37.41 16.43 22.14
CA SER A 30 37.05 15.03 22.48
C SER A 30 36.80 14.88 24.01
N ASP A 31 36.08 13.82 24.41
CA ASP A 31 36.06 13.07 25.69
C ASP A 31 35.71 13.78 27.02
N VAL A 32 34.88 13.23 27.93
CA VAL A 32 35.23 12.20 28.94
C VAL A 32 33.98 11.51 29.55
N ARG A 33 34.21 10.27 30.01
CA ARG A 33 33.35 9.23 30.62
C ARG A 33 32.52 9.59 31.88
N SER A 34 31.40 8.86 31.97
CA SER A 34 30.69 8.26 33.13
C SER A 34 30.76 8.89 34.54
N SER A 35 29.59 9.21 35.11
CA SER A 35 29.22 8.71 36.44
C SER A 35 27.70 8.65 36.60
N ALA A 36 27.20 7.56 37.18
CA ALA A 36 25.81 7.34 37.51
C ALA A 36 25.48 7.93 38.88
N VAL A 37 24.42 8.74 39.01
CA VAL A 37 23.71 8.95 40.28
C VAL A 37 22.20 9.16 40.07
N ARG A 38 21.48 8.28 40.75
CA ARG A 38 20.12 8.24 41.31
C ARG A 38 19.19 9.46 41.21
N SER A 39 17.92 9.10 41.02
CA SER A 39 16.67 9.79 41.34
C SER A 39 16.68 10.70 42.57
N GLY A 40 16.21 11.94 42.41
CA GLY A 40 15.85 12.84 43.48
C GLY A 40 15.47 14.23 42.95
N ASP A 41 14.20 14.57 43.08
CA ASP A 41 13.53 15.86 42.78
C ASP A 41 14.42 17.12 42.75
N VAL A 42 14.48 17.76 41.58
CA VAL A 42 14.47 19.22 41.45
C VAL A 42 13.54 19.54 40.27
N ARG A 43 12.28 19.91 40.56
CA ARG A 43 11.46 20.64 39.58
C ARG A 43 12.14 21.98 39.33
N SER A 44 13.00 22.06 38.32
CA SER A 44 13.33 23.35 37.73
C SER A 44 12.02 23.89 37.16
N SER A 45 11.61 25.08 37.59
CA SER A 45 10.56 25.86 36.95
C SER A 45 11.03 26.34 35.58
N ALA A 46 11.32 25.40 34.69
CA ALA A 46 11.57 25.70 33.29
C ALA A 46 10.25 26.25 32.76
N VAL A 47 10.26 27.54 32.40
CA VAL A 47 9.16 28.16 31.70
C VAL A 47 8.85 27.27 30.50
N PRO A 48 7.61 26.77 30.34
CA PRO A 48 7.29 25.89 29.23
C PRO A 48 7.60 26.61 27.91
N PRO A 49 8.17 25.93 26.91
CA PRO A 49 8.50 26.54 25.63
C PRO A 49 7.26 27.18 25.00
N SER A 50 7.46 28.36 24.39
CA SER A 50 6.40 29.12 23.73
C SER A 50 5.73 28.28 22.65
N ALA A 51 4.39 28.21 22.69
CA ALA A 51 3.61 27.51 21.67
C ALA A 51 3.60 28.24 20.32
N ILE A 52 4.01 29.52 20.30
CA ILE A 52 4.10 30.40 19.14
C ILE A 52 5.49 31.05 19.10
N GLY A 53 6.54 30.25 19.32
CA GLY A 53 7.93 30.72 19.37
C GLY A 53 8.29 31.66 18.21
N GLY A 54 8.83 32.84 18.51
CA GLY A 54 9.19 33.87 17.53
C GLY A 54 8.03 34.75 17.06
N TYR A 55 6.82 34.53 17.60
CA TYR A 55 5.58 35.26 17.31
C TYR A 55 4.88 35.71 18.61
N GLU A 56 5.64 35.96 19.68
CA GLU A 56 5.09 36.38 20.99
C GLU A 56 4.33 37.71 20.94
N ASP A 57 4.61 38.54 19.94
CA ASP A 57 3.92 39.80 19.66
C ASP A 57 2.62 39.64 18.85
N TRP A 58 2.35 38.45 18.27
CA TRP A 58 1.19 38.19 17.43
C TRP A 58 -0.16 38.45 18.13
N PRO A 59 -0.39 38.04 19.41
CA PRO A 59 -1.62 38.41 20.10
C PRO A 59 -1.80 39.92 20.29
N GLY A 60 -0.71 40.63 20.61
CA GLY A 60 -0.72 42.08 20.78
C GLY A 60 -1.01 42.80 19.45
N PHE A 61 -0.42 42.30 18.36
CA PHE A 61 -0.71 42.76 17.01
C PHE A 61 -2.19 42.57 16.66
N MET A 62 -2.75 41.36 16.87
CA MET A 62 -4.16 41.09 16.55
C MET A 62 -5.15 41.91 17.38
N ALA A 63 -4.79 42.29 18.61
CA ALA A 63 -5.61 43.17 19.44
C ALA A 63 -5.60 44.64 18.98
N ALA A 64 -4.53 45.08 18.32
CA ALA A 64 -4.33 46.46 17.90
C ALA A 64 -4.61 46.71 16.41
N ALA A 65 -4.39 45.72 15.56
CA ALA A 65 -4.50 45.82 14.11
C ALA A 65 -5.97 45.93 13.68
N PRO A 66 -6.33 46.92 12.84
CA PRO A 66 -7.62 46.93 12.18
C PRO A 66 -7.84 45.68 11.31
N ARG A 67 -9.10 45.34 11.05
CA ARG A 67 -9.46 44.32 10.07
C ARG A 67 -9.26 44.85 8.65
N TYR A 68 -8.89 43.96 7.74
CA TYR A 68 -8.76 44.30 6.33
C TYR A 68 -10.10 44.80 5.76
N ARG A 69 -10.04 45.89 5.00
CA ARG A 69 -11.18 46.47 4.30
C ARG A 69 -11.05 46.17 2.82
N ALA A 70 -11.91 45.29 2.31
CA ALA A 70 -11.96 44.94 0.91
C ALA A 70 -12.70 46.01 0.09
N ALA A 71 -12.55 45.95 -1.24
CA ALA A 71 -13.14 46.93 -2.16
C ALA A 71 -14.66 46.78 -2.34
N ASP A 72 -15.19 45.58 -2.11
CA ASP A 72 -16.61 45.26 -2.22
C ASP A 72 -17.07 44.29 -1.13
N THR A 73 -18.40 44.12 -1.03
CA THR A 73 -19.04 43.33 0.03
C THR A 73 -18.68 41.84 -0.04
N LEU A 74 -18.54 41.26 -1.23
CA LEU A 74 -18.27 39.82 -1.36
C LEU A 74 -16.83 39.49 -0.97
N SER A 75 -15.89 40.36 -1.34
CA SER A 75 -14.50 40.28 -0.88
C SER A 75 -14.39 40.57 0.62
N GLN A 76 -15.24 41.43 1.18
CA GLN A 76 -15.29 41.70 2.62
C GLN A 76 -15.76 40.47 3.41
N GLU A 77 -16.79 39.77 2.93
CA GLU A 77 -17.25 38.52 3.57
C GLU A 77 -16.14 37.45 3.63
N LEU A 78 -15.32 37.35 2.58
CA LEU A 78 -14.15 36.48 2.56
C LEU A 78 -13.10 36.95 3.57
N ALA A 79 -12.77 38.26 3.58
CA ALA A 79 -11.81 38.83 4.53
C ALA A 79 -12.24 38.60 5.99
N ASP A 80 -13.52 38.78 6.29
CA ASP A 80 -14.09 38.59 7.63
C ASP A 80 -14.09 37.10 8.02
N THR A 81 -14.42 36.21 7.09
CA THR A 81 -14.42 34.74 7.33
C THR A 81 -13.02 34.22 7.62
N LEU A 82 -12.01 34.69 6.88
CA LEU A 82 -10.61 34.34 7.13
C LEU A 82 -10.03 35.10 8.34
N GLY A 83 -10.67 36.19 8.77
CA GLY A 83 -10.21 37.08 9.83
C GLY A 83 -8.93 37.83 9.47
N VAL A 84 -8.82 38.33 8.23
CA VAL A 84 -7.60 38.98 7.69
C VAL A 84 -7.34 40.33 8.40
N PRO A 85 -6.15 40.52 9.02
CA PRO A 85 -5.74 41.83 9.53
C PRO A 85 -5.31 42.76 8.38
N GLU A 86 -5.48 44.07 8.57
CA GLU A 86 -5.11 45.08 7.58
C GLU A 86 -3.62 44.99 7.21
N ALA A 87 -3.33 44.88 5.91
CA ALA A 87 -1.96 44.85 5.39
C ALA A 87 -1.42 46.28 5.21
N PRO A 88 -0.13 46.53 5.51
CA PRO A 88 0.47 47.84 5.32
C PRO A 88 0.45 48.25 3.84
N ALA A 89 -0.02 49.48 3.56
CA ALA A 89 -0.10 50.01 2.21
C ALA A 89 1.27 50.21 1.54
N ARG A 90 2.31 50.53 2.33
CA ARG A 90 3.71 50.69 1.88
C ARG A 90 4.66 50.28 2.99
N PRO A 91 4.93 48.98 3.19
CA PRO A 91 5.92 48.55 4.15
C PRO A 91 7.31 49.08 3.74
N ALA A 92 8.14 49.42 4.72
CA ALA A 92 9.50 49.88 4.45
C ALA A 92 10.35 48.70 3.95
N VAL A 93 10.72 48.73 2.67
CA VAL A 93 11.50 47.67 2.02
C VAL A 93 12.98 48.01 2.07
N ARG A 94 13.78 47.04 2.49
CA ARG A 94 15.23 47.05 2.40
C ARG A 94 15.67 46.16 1.25
N VAL A 95 16.57 46.65 0.40
CA VAL A 95 17.35 45.82 -0.54
C VAL A 95 18.58 45.31 0.20
N ASP A 96 18.70 43.99 0.32
CA ASP A 96 19.83 43.34 0.98
C ASP A 96 21.02 43.18 0.02
N TRP A 97 20.73 42.75 -1.20
CA TRP A 97 21.69 42.61 -2.29
C TRP A 97 20.96 42.60 -3.64
N GLU A 98 21.71 42.84 -4.71
CA GLU A 98 21.25 42.73 -6.10
C GLU A 98 22.35 42.12 -6.96
N GLU A 99 21.98 41.22 -7.87
CA GLU A 99 22.88 40.53 -8.79
C GLU A 99 22.19 40.33 -10.13
N THR A 100 22.95 40.31 -11.23
CA THR A 100 22.42 39.98 -12.56
C THR A 100 23.08 38.71 -13.07
N ASN A 101 22.27 37.71 -13.39
CA ASN A 101 22.72 36.46 -13.99
C ASN A 101 21.82 36.09 -15.18
N ASP A 102 22.41 35.61 -16.27
CA ASP A 102 21.71 35.15 -17.48
C ASP A 102 20.61 36.11 -17.99
N GLY A 103 20.88 37.41 -17.93
CA GLY A 103 19.95 38.45 -18.40
C GLY A 103 18.80 38.79 -17.44
N VAL A 104 18.77 38.22 -16.24
CA VAL A 104 17.80 38.54 -15.17
C VAL A 104 18.52 39.18 -13.99
N THR A 105 18.08 40.37 -13.59
CA THR A 105 18.49 41.02 -12.34
C THR A 105 17.60 40.52 -11.21
N THR A 106 18.21 39.92 -10.18
CA THR A 106 17.57 39.45 -8.96
C THR A 106 18.04 40.29 -7.77
N SER A 107 17.09 40.83 -7.00
CA SER A 107 17.34 41.59 -5.77
C SER A 107 16.70 40.86 -4.59
N ARG A 108 17.45 40.60 -3.52
CA ARG A 108 16.84 40.10 -2.27
C ARG A 108 16.35 41.28 -1.45
N LEU A 109 15.09 41.23 -1.07
CA LEU A 109 14.38 42.26 -0.33
C LEU A 109 14.01 41.75 1.06
N SER A 110 13.86 42.67 2.02
CA SER A 110 13.28 42.36 3.32
C SER A 110 12.42 43.49 3.90
N TRP A 111 11.37 43.15 4.65
CA TRP A 111 10.48 44.12 5.32
C TRP A 111 9.84 43.53 6.60
N GLN A 112 9.39 44.41 7.50
CA GLN A 112 8.74 44.04 8.76
C GLN A 112 7.23 44.33 8.70
N LEU A 113 6.39 43.39 9.17
CA LEU A 113 4.92 43.49 9.14
C LEU A 113 4.29 43.79 10.51
N GLY A 114 5.06 44.34 11.45
CA GLY A 114 4.56 44.72 12.78
C GLY A 114 4.39 43.58 13.78
N PHE A 115 4.53 42.32 13.34
CA PHE A 115 4.59 41.15 14.20
C PHE A 115 5.54 40.09 13.63
N GLY A 116 6.07 39.25 14.52
CA GLY A 116 6.89 38.09 14.17
C GLY A 116 8.19 38.43 13.42
N PRO A 117 8.81 37.41 12.80
CA PRO A 117 10.08 37.56 12.07
C PRO A 117 9.96 38.45 10.83
N ARG A 118 11.10 38.99 10.38
CA ARG A 118 11.17 39.81 9.16
C ARG A 118 10.90 38.96 7.91
N THR A 119 10.11 39.48 6.98
CA THR A 119 9.86 38.83 5.68
C THR A 119 11.05 38.99 4.76
N THR A 120 11.44 37.91 4.10
CA THR A 120 12.44 37.87 3.02
C THR A 120 11.72 37.62 1.71
N ALA A 121 12.19 38.27 0.65
CA ALA A 121 11.66 38.09 -0.69
C ALA A 121 12.76 38.27 -1.74
N TRP A 122 12.46 37.87 -2.97
CA TRP A 122 13.30 38.04 -4.14
C TRP A 122 12.48 38.73 -5.22
N PHE A 123 13.03 39.81 -5.75
CA PHE A 123 12.48 40.55 -6.88
C PHE A 123 13.34 40.29 -8.11
N MET A 124 12.73 39.86 -9.20
CA MET A 124 13.44 39.46 -10.42
C MET A 124 12.86 40.21 -11.61
N ARG A 125 13.74 40.73 -12.48
CA ARG A 125 13.35 41.44 -13.71
C ARG A 125 14.39 41.24 -14.82
N PRO A 126 14.01 41.34 -16.10
CA PRO A 126 14.96 41.45 -17.21
C PRO A 126 15.97 42.59 -16.98
N ALA A 127 17.26 42.31 -17.19
CA ALA A 127 18.36 43.25 -16.96
C ALA A 127 18.29 44.52 -17.83
N HIS A 128 17.62 44.45 -18.98
CA HIS A 128 17.56 45.53 -19.97
C HIS A 128 16.13 45.90 -20.37
N ALA A 129 15.23 46.05 -19.39
CA ALA A 129 13.86 46.51 -19.65
C ALA A 129 13.82 47.98 -20.12
N ALA A 130 13.14 48.24 -21.24
CA ALA A 130 13.03 49.58 -21.84
C ALA A 130 11.94 50.48 -21.18
N GLY A 131 11.19 49.96 -20.21
CA GLY A 131 10.09 50.66 -19.52
C GLY A 131 9.43 49.79 -18.44
N PRO A 132 8.34 50.28 -17.81
CA PRO A 132 7.62 49.53 -16.77
C PRO A 132 7.09 48.17 -17.28
N LEU A 133 7.34 47.13 -16.50
CA LEU A 133 6.97 45.75 -16.81
C LEU A 133 5.68 45.34 -16.10
N PRO A 134 4.88 44.43 -16.71
CA PRO A 134 3.80 43.77 -15.97
C PRO A 134 4.37 43.04 -14.75
N GLY A 135 3.76 43.26 -13.59
CA GLY A 135 4.18 42.68 -12.31
C GLY A 135 3.50 41.34 -12.05
N VAL A 136 4.24 40.33 -11.56
CA VAL A 136 3.65 39.05 -11.14
C VAL A 136 4.13 38.67 -9.74
N LEU A 137 3.19 38.37 -8.85
CA LEU A 137 3.48 37.75 -7.55
C LEU A 137 3.53 36.23 -7.73
N ALA A 138 4.70 35.63 -7.55
CA ALA A 138 4.92 34.18 -7.64
C ALA A 138 4.79 33.55 -6.24
N LEU A 139 3.75 32.74 -6.06
CA LEU A 139 3.33 32.22 -4.75
C LEU A 139 3.78 30.77 -4.60
N HIS A 140 4.66 30.52 -3.63
CA HIS A 140 5.20 29.17 -3.40
C HIS A 140 4.16 28.23 -2.76
N CYS A 141 4.30 26.93 -3.05
CA CYS A 141 3.48 25.87 -2.49
C CYS A 141 3.77 25.56 -1.01
N HIS A 142 2.86 24.82 -0.37
CA HIS A 142 3.03 24.23 0.97
C HIS A 142 4.08 23.10 0.95
N ALA A 143 3.78 22.03 0.18
CA ALA A 143 4.61 20.84 -0.06
C ALA A 143 5.12 20.08 1.18
N GLY A 144 4.63 20.39 2.39
CA GLY A 144 5.11 19.78 3.64
C GLY A 144 6.51 20.25 4.04
N ILE A 145 7.07 21.24 3.34
CA ILE A 145 8.41 21.78 3.55
C ILE A 145 8.24 23.27 3.88
N LYS A 146 8.44 23.64 5.14
CA LYS A 146 8.30 25.02 5.63
C LYS A 146 9.63 25.76 5.68
N SER A 147 10.75 25.05 5.72
CA SER A 147 12.11 25.59 5.84
C SER A 147 12.56 26.46 4.65
N SER A 148 12.10 26.19 3.42
CA SER A 148 12.67 26.81 2.21
C SER A 148 11.84 27.93 1.57
N GLY A 149 10.57 28.12 1.97
CA GLY A 149 9.71 29.22 1.51
C GLY A 149 9.81 29.54 0.01
N ALA A 150 9.91 30.83 -0.34
CA ALA A 150 10.02 31.33 -1.71
C ALA A 150 11.35 31.04 -2.40
N ALA A 151 12.41 30.69 -1.65
CA ALA A 151 13.71 30.38 -2.24
C ALA A 151 13.63 29.20 -3.24
N ARG A 152 12.63 28.32 -3.11
CA ARG A 152 12.39 27.22 -4.06
C ARG A 152 12.01 27.69 -5.47
N LEU A 153 11.51 28.91 -5.63
CA LEU A 153 11.10 29.47 -6.92
C LEU A 153 12.22 30.24 -7.61
N VAL A 154 13.35 30.47 -6.94
CA VAL A 154 14.35 31.46 -7.34
C VAL A 154 15.71 30.78 -7.56
N ASP A 155 16.40 31.17 -8.62
CA ASP A 155 17.81 30.84 -8.80
C ASP A 155 18.67 31.85 -8.03
N SER A 156 19.27 31.43 -6.93
CA SER A 156 20.11 32.30 -6.10
C SER A 156 21.21 31.52 -5.40
N PRO A 157 22.44 32.07 -5.31
CA PRO A 157 23.53 31.47 -4.53
C PRO A 157 23.23 31.42 -3.02
N THR A 158 22.22 32.17 -2.56
CA THR A 158 21.76 32.16 -1.15
C THR A 158 20.53 31.26 -0.91
N ALA A 159 19.97 30.66 -1.96
CA ALA A 159 18.92 29.65 -1.80
C ALA A 159 19.56 28.41 -1.17
N GLY A 160 19.25 28.13 0.09
CA GLY A 160 19.85 27.02 0.84
C GLY A 160 19.73 25.67 0.11
N SER A 161 20.66 24.75 0.40
CA SER A 161 20.77 23.43 -0.24
C SER A 161 19.49 22.58 -0.16
N GLY A 162 18.59 22.87 0.78
CA GLY A 162 17.30 22.17 0.94
C GLY A 162 16.23 22.51 -0.12
N SER A 163 16.43 23.52 -0.96
CA SER A 163 15.43 23.95 -1.96
C SER A 163 15.49 23.18 -3.28
N ALA A 164 16.66 22.65 -3.66
CA ALA A 164 16.88 22.01 -4.96
C ALA A 164 16.12 20.68 -5.14
N PRO A 165 16.09 19.75 -4.16
CA PRO A 165 15.34 18.50 -4.32
C PRO A 165 13.84 18.74 -4.54
N LEU A 166 13.28 19.71 -3.82
CA LEU A 166 11.88 20.07 -3.91
C LEU A 166 11.54 20.73 -5.26
N ARG A 167 12.41 21.64 -5.73
CA ARG A 167 12.28 22.26 -7.05
C ARG A 167 12.39 21.22 -8.17
N ASN A 168 13.29 20.25 -8.04
CA ASN A 168 13.41 19.14 -9.01
C ASN A 168 12.14 18.30 -9.06
N ARG A 169 11.57 17.97 -7.90
CA ARG A 169 10.36 17.15 -7.79
C ARG A 169 9.10 17.89 -8.28
N LEU A 170 8.90 19.14 -7.87
CA LEU A 170 7.60 19.83 -8.05
C LEU A 170 7.58 20.85 -9.18
N TYR A 171 8.73 21.29 -9.67
CA TYR A 171 8.85 22.32 -10.73
C TYR A 171 9.79 21.86 -11.86
N GLU A 172 10.08 20.56 -11.94
CA GLU A 172 11.00 19.94 -12.91
C GLU A 172 12.38 20.62 -12.98
N GLY A 173 12.85 21.11 -11.84
CA GLY A 173 14.14 21.76 -11.67
C GLY A 173 14.18 23.21 -12.15
N ARG A 174 13.08 23.75 -12.70
CA ARG A 174 13.01 25.13 -13.18
C ARG A 174 12.76 26.09 -12.00
N PRO A 175 13.60 27.13 -11.80
CA PRO A 175 13.33 28.20 -10.85
C PRO A 175 12.23 29.10 -11.42
N PHE A 176 10.97 28.72 -11.20
CA PHE A 176 9.81 29.31 -11.89
C PHE A 176 9.78 30.85 -11.85
N ALA A 177 10.07 31.49 -10.70
CA ALA A 177 10.01 32.96 -10.60
C ALA A 177 11.14 33.64 -11.39
N THR A 178 12.37 33.11 -11.31
CA THR A 178 13.51 33.60 -12.11
C THR A 178 13.27 33.38 -13.60
N TRP A 179 12.77 32.20 -13.97
CA TRP A 179 12.45 31.89 -15.36
C TRP A 179 11.31 32.76 -15.87
N LEU A 180 10.25 32.98 -15.10
CA LEU A 180 9.14 33.86 -15.49
C LEU A 180 9.62 35.31 -15.70
N ALA A 181 10.55 35.80 -14.86
CA ALA A 181 11.15 37.11 -15.09
C ALA A 181 11.89 37.18 -16.43
N SER A 182 12.59 36.11 -16.85
CA SER A 182 13.21 36.02 -18.18
C SER A 182 12.21 36.10 -19.34
N GLN A 183 10.92 35.82 -19.08
CA GLN A 183 9.84 35.94 -20.07
C GLN A 183 9.26 37.37 -20.17
N GLY A 184 9.86 38.36 -19.50
CA GLY A 184 9.48 39.77 -19.63
C GLY A 184 8.62 40.34 -18.50
N PHE A 185 8.54 39.65 -17.36
CA PHE A 185 7.79 40.11 -16.18
C PHE A 185 8.71 40.68 -15.10
N ALA A 186 8.18 41.59 -14.29
CA ALA A 186 8.76 41.92 -13.00
C ALA A 186 8.14 41.00 -11.94
N VAL A 187 8.90 40.04 -11.42
CA VAL A 187 8.38 38.96 -10.57
C VAL A 187 8.84 39.17 -9.13
N LEU A 188 7.92 39.09 -8.17
CA LEU A 188 8.24 39.06 -6.74
C LEU A 188 7.84 37.71 -6.15
N ALA A 189 8.77 37.04 -5.46
CA ALA A 189 8.51 35.82 -4.70
C ALA A 189 8.89 36.08 -3.24
N HIS A 190 7.99 35.84 -2.29
CA HIS A 190 8.21 36.18 -0.87
C HIS A 190 7.89 35.02 0.06
N ASP A 191 8.60 34.97 1.18
CA ASP A 191 8.23 34.10 2.30
C ASP A 191 6.94 34.63 2.96
N THR A 192 6.07 33.72 3.39
CA THR A 192 4.78 34.05 4.03
C THR A 192 4.69 33.38 5.40
N PHE A 193 3.76 33.83 6.24
CA PHE A 193 3.53 33.34 7.59
C PHE A 193 3.66 31.81 7.71
N SER A 194 4.57 31.34 8.57
CA SER A 194 4.97 29.94 8.80
C SER A 194 6.04 29.36 7.84
N TRP A 195 6.46 30.05 6.78
CA TRP A 195 7.49 29.59 5.84
C TRP A 195 8.76 30.44 5.84
N GLY A 196 9.89 29.79 5.57
CA GLY A 196 11.18 30.44 5.32
C GLY A 196 11.54 31.40 6.45
N SER A 197 11.83 32.66 6.11
CA SER A 197 12.16 33.68 7.10
C SER A 197 11.00 34.06 8.02
N ARG A 198 9.77 33.65 7.70
CA ARG A 198 8.54 33.81 8.50
C ARG A 198 8.16 32.51 9.22
N GLY A 199 9.07 31.53 9.33
CA GLY A 199 8.87 30.33 10.14
C GLY A 199 8.81 30.61 11.64
N PHE A 200 8.23 29.68 12.41
CA PHE A 200 8.27 29.71 13.88
C PHE A 200 9.63 29.25 14.41
N ASP A 201 10.03 29.72 15.59
CA ASP A 201 11.17 29.18 16.31
C ASP A 201 10.79 27.85 16.99
N LEU A 202 11.29 26.76 16.42
CA LEU A 202 11.07 25.38 16.90
C LEU A 202 12.36 24.75 17.43
N GLY A 203 13.38 25.54 17.78
CA GLY A 203 14.60 25.03 18.39
C GLY A 203 14.35 24.31 19.72
N THR A 204 13.34 24.75 20.47
CA THR A 204 12.77 24.05 21.62
C THR A 204 11.25 23.92 21.43
N PRO A 205 10.77 22.84 20.77
CA PRO A 205 9.37 22.74 20.37
C PRO A 205 8.42 22.56 21.57
N PRO A 206 7.15 23.01 21.46
CA PRO A 206 6.14 22.78 22.49
C PRO A 206 5.83 21.28 22.63
N GLY A 207 5.35 20.85 23.81
CA GLY A 207 5.33 19.44 24.20
C GLY A 207 4.68 18.46 23.20
N ARG A 208 3.58 18.83 22.54
CA ARG A 208 2.95 17.98 21.51
C ARG A 208 3.84 17.82 20.29
N THR A 209 4.40 18.92 19.79
CA THR A 209 5.34 18.93 18.68
C THR A 209 6.62 18.17 19.00
N ALA A 210 7.14 18.31 20.23
CA ALA A 210 8.32 17.57 20.70
C ALA A 210 8.09 16.06 20.66
N ALA A 211 6.96 15.58 21.18
CA ALA A 211 6.62 14.16 21.18
C ALA A 211 6.49 13.57 19.76
N ALA A 212 5.82 14.31 18.85
CA ALA A 212 5.71 13.90 17.44
C ALA A 212 7.09 13.83 16.76
N LEU A 213 7.95 14.82 17.02
CA LEU A 213 9.31 14.85 16.48
C LEU A 213 10.18 13.69 17.01
N ASP A 214 10.03 13.32 18.28
CA ASP A 214 10.77 12.18 18.86
C ASP A 214 10.32 10.84 18.25
N GLY A 215 9.02 10.67 17.99
CA GLY A 215 8.51 9.53 17.21
C GLY A 215 9.12 9.47 15.81
N ARG A 216 9.20 10.61 15.10
CA ARG A 216 9.83 10.67 13.78
C ARG A 216 11.33 10.35 13.83
N ARG A 217 12.04 10.80 14.86
CA ARG A 217 13.45 10.46 15.11
C ARG A 217 13.67 8.98 15.40
N ALA A 218 12.70 8.29 16.01
CA ALA A 218 12.77 6.83 16.19
C ALA A 218 12.72 6.11 14.84
N LEU A 219 11.75 6.47 13.98
CA LEU A 219 11.62 5.91 12.64
C LEU A 219 12.87 6.14 11.78
N TRP A 220 13.46 7.34 11.83
CA TRP A 220 14.72 7.60 11.12
C TRP A 220 15.88 6.76 11.65
N ARG A 221 15.97 6.53 12.97
CA ARG A 221 16.99 5.64 13.56
C ARG A 221 16.81 4.19 13.11
N GLU A 222 15.58 3.68 13.09
CA GLU A 222 15.27 2.33 12.59
C GLU A 222 15.62 2.18 11.10
N ALA A 223 15.36 3.22 10.30
CA ALA A 223 15.69 3.26 8.88
C ALA A 223 17.17 3.59 8.58
N GLY A 224 18.01 3.84 9.59
CA GLY A 224 19.41 4.24 9.40
C GLY A 224 19.61 5.63 8.77
N VAL A 225 18.58 6.49 8.79
CA VAL A 225 18.59 7.83 8.20
C VAL A 225 19.12 8.87 9.20
N GLN A 226 20.05 9.72 8.77
CA GLN A 226 20.52 10.88 9.53
C GLN A 226 19.88 12.15 8.96
N PRO A 227 18.82 12.70 9.59
CA PRO A 227 18.11 13.85 9.05
C PRO A 227 18.94 15.12 9.16
N SER A 228 18.85 15.97 8.15
CA SER A 228 19.40 17.33 8.15
C SER A 228 18.63 18.25 9.10
N VAL A 229 19.22 19.43 9.40
CA VAL A 229 18.55 20.47 10.21
C VAL A 229 17.23 20.92 9.57
N ALA A 230 17.19 21.01 8.24
CA ALA A 230 15.97 21.37 7.51
C ALA A 230 14.89 20.30 7.64
N GLU A 231 15.24 19.02 7.49
CA GLU A 231 14.28 17.91 7.64
C GLU A 231 13.76 17.78 9.07
N LEU A 232 14.60 18.04 10.07
CA LEU A 232 14.18 18.13 11.47
C LEU A 232 13.20 19.28 11.70
N TYR A 233 13.50 20.46 11.13
CA TYR A 233 12.60 21.61 11.20
C TYR A 233 11.27 21.32 10.51
N ASP A 234 11.29 20.77 9.31
CA ASP A 234 10.08 20.49 8.52
C ASP A 234 9.18 19.45 9.20
N ALA A 235 9.76 18.41 9.80
CA ALA A 235 9.01 17.44 10.60
C ALA A 235 8.37 18.08 11.84
N ALA A 236 9.09 18.97 12.53
CA ALA A 236 8.55 19.71 13.67
C ALA A 236 7.45 20.68 13.23
N ALA A 237 7.65 21.41 12.14
CA ALA A 237 6.76 22.44 11.64
C ALA A 237 5.47 21.87 11.03
N ALA A 238 5.52 20.63 10.51
CA ALA A 238 4.34 19.86 10.12
C ALA A 238 3.47 19.54 11.35
N ALA A 239 4.07 18.94 12.40
CA ALA A 239 3.34 18.62 13.64
C ALA A 239 2.90 19.87 14.43
N HIS A 240 3.55 21.02 14.23
CA HIS A 240 3.23 22.28 14.90
C HIS A 240 2.02 23.00 14.29
N GLU A 241 1.65 22.69 13.04
CA GLU A 241 0.62 23.42 12.30
C GLU A 241 -0.73 23.48 13.02
N ASP A 242 -1.16 22.37 13.63
CA ASP A 242 -2.40 22.31 14.43
C ASP A 242 -2.37 23.28 15.61
N THR A 243 -1.20 23.48 16.20
CA THR A 243 -1.01 24.43 17.31
C THR A 243 -1.14 25.87 16.81
N VAL A 244 -0.59 26.16 15.62
CA VAL A 244 -0.72 27.47 14.97
C VAL A 244 -2.17 27.74 14.57
N ALA A 245 -2.85 26.77 13.96
CA ALA A 245 -4.26 26.90 13.58
C ALA A 245 -5.15 27.15 14.81
N LYS A 246 -4.89 26.45 15.91
CA LYS A 246 -5.57 26.69 17.19
C LYS A 246 -5.31 28.10 17.74
N ALA A 247 -4.06 28.57 17.69
CA ALA A 247 -3.71 29.91 18.11
C ALA A 247 -4.41 30.98 17.25
N ALA A 248 -4.40 30.81 15.92
CA ALA A 248 -5.10 31.70 14.99
C ALA A 248 -6.59 31.81 15.34
N GLY A 249 -7.27 30.67 15.55
CA GLY A 249 -8.69 30.63 15.91
C GLY A 249 -8.99 31.38 17.20
N LEU A 250 -8.14 31.26 18.23
CA LEU A 250 -8.28 31.99 19.49
C LEU A 250 -8.06 33.50 19.33
N LEU A 251 -7.23 33.91 18.37
CA LEU A 251 -6.98 35.31 18.03
C LEU A 251 -8.03 35.90 17.08
N GLY A 252 -9.07 35.12 16.74
CA GLY A 252 -10.12 35.56 15.81
C GLY A 252 -9.60 35.76 14.39
N THR A 253 -8.64 34.94 13.97
CA THR A 253 -8.15 34.85 12.59
C THR A 253 -8.00 33.38 12.19
N SER A 254 -7.44 33.12 11.02
CA SER A 254 -7.15 31.77 10.53
C SER A 254 -5.70 31.68 10.04
N PHE A 255 -5.21 30.46 9.85
CA PHE A 255 -3.90 30.24 9.25
C PHE A 255 -3.83 30.90 7.86
N ALA A 256 -4.87 30.71 7.03
CA ALA A 256 -5.00 31.36 5.73
C ALA A 256 -5.15 32.89 5.83
N GLY A 257 -5.80 33.41 6.87
CA GLY A 257 -5.95 34.85 7.09
C GLY A 257 -4.64 35.58 7.33
N MET A 258 -3.71 34.95 8.07
CA MET A 258 -2.37 35.51 8.27
C MET A 258 -1.49 35.38 7.02
N VAL A 259 -1.62 34.30 6.26
CA VAL A 259 -0.96 34.16 4.95
C VAL A 259 -1.48 35.21 3.97
N ALA A 260 -2.79 35.45 3.93
CA ALA A 260 -3.39 36.49 3.09
C ALA A 260 -2.91 37.90 3.46
N HIS A 261 -2.70 38.19 4.75
CA HIS A 261 -2.11 39.44 5.21
C HIS A 261 -0.69 39.65 4.64
N ASP A 262 0.17 38.64 4.73
CA ASP A 262 1.52 38.67 4.19
C ASP A 262 1.50 38.83 2.65
N ASP A 263 0.60 38.12 1.96
CA ASP A 263 0.45 38.16 0.49
C ASP A 263 -0.06 39.54 0.00
N LEU A 264 -1.00 40.16 0.72
CA LEU A 264 -1.48 41.53 0.43
C LEU A 264 -0.38 42.56 0.65
N ALA A 265 0.43 42.42 1.69
CA ALA A 265 1.57 43.29 1.93
C ALA A 265 2.63 43.15 0.83
N ALA A 266 2.90 41.92 0.37
CA ALA A 266 3.82 41.66 -0.73
C ALA A 266 3.31 42.20 -2.07
N LEU A 267 1.99 42.14 -2.32
CA LEU A 267 1.37 42.76 -3.50
C LEU A 267 1.55 44.29 -3.48
N ASN A 268 1.38 44.93 -2.33
CA ASN A 268 1.62 46.37 -2.16
C ASN A 268 3.11 46.74 -2.37
N VAL A 269 4.03 45.87 -1.93
CA VAL A 269 5.46 46.01 -2.24
C VAL A 269 5.68 45.95 -3.74
N LEU A 270 5.20 44.90 -4.42
CA LEU A 270 5.37 44.73 -5.86
C LEU A 270 4.86 45.94 -6.64
N ALA A 271 3.65 46.41 -6.33
CA ALA A 271 3.05 47.58 -6.96
C ALA A 271 3.88 48.87 -6.77
N GLY A 272 4.59 48.97 -5.64
CA GLY A 272 5.45 50.12 -5.32
C GLY A 272 6.89 50.01 -5.82
N LEU A 273 7.31 48.88 -6.39
CA LEU A 273 8.69 48.68 -6.81
C LEU A 273 9.00 49.44 -8.13
N PRO A 274 10.20 50.05 -8.25
CA PRO A 274 10.59 50.75 -9.46
C PRO A 274 10.59 49.84 -10.71
N GLY A 275 9.98 50.33 -11.79
CA GLY A 275 9.91 49.60 -13.06
C GLY A 275 8.81 48.54 -13.14
N VAL A 276 7.91 48.49 -12.15
CA VAL A 276 6.66 47.72 -12.20
C VAL A 276 5.52 48.63 -12.66
N ASP A 277 4.65 48.11 -13.52
CA ASP A 277 3.40 48.76 -13.91
C ASP A 277 2.28 48.30 -12.96
N ASP A 278 1.85 49.19 -12.07
CA ASP A 278 0.84 48.91 -11.05
C ASP A 278 -0.59 48.75 -11.60
N GLY A 279 -0.81 49.09 -12.88
CA GLY A 279 -2.03 48.79 -13.62
C GLY A 279 -2.04 47.40 -14.27
N ARG A 280 -0.90 46.69 -14.27
CA ARG A 280 -0.73 45.38 -14.93
C ARG A 280 -0.12 44.36 -13.96
N LEU A 281 -0.83 44.09 -12.88
CA LEU A 281 -0.42 43.12 -11.86
C LEU A 281 -1.16 41.80 -12.00
N GLY A 282 -0.44 40.68 -11.84
CA GLY A 282 -1.00 39.34 -11.78
C GLY A 282 -0.39 38.50 -10.67
N CYS A 283 -0.89 37.29 -10.47
CA CYS A 283 -0.29 36.33 -9.55
C CYS A 283 -0.41 34.90 -10.06
N ALA A 284 0.53 34.03 -9.69
CA ALA A 284 0.52 32.63 -10.09
C ALA A 284 1.08 31.76 -8.97
N GLY A 285 0.51 30.58 -8.78
CA GLY A 285 1.01 29.63 -7.81
C GLY A 285 0.55 28.19 -8.04
N PHE A 286 1.33 27.27 -7.50
CA PHE A 286 1.12 25.83 -7.56
C PHE A 286 0.66 25.29 -6.19
N SER A 287 -0.28 24.36 -6.16
CA SER A 287 -0.79 23.71 -4.95
C SER A 287 -1.31 24.76 -3.95
N GLY A 288 -0.85 24.74 -2.69
CA GLY A 288 -1.15 25.82 -1.73
C GLY A 288 -0.87 27.24 -2.24
N GLY A 289 0.09 27.42 -3.17
CA GLY A 289 0.33 28.68 -3.86
C GLY A 289 -0.79 29.07 -4.84
N GLY A 290 -1.44 28.08 -5.47
CA GLY A 290 -2.64 28.28 -6.28
C GLY A 290 -3.83 28.73 -5.42
N GLY A 291 -4.00 28.14 -4.24
CA GLY A 291 -5.00 28.58 -3.25
C GLY A 291 -4.79 30.04 -2.82
N ARG A 292 -3.53 30.40 -2.55
CA ARG A 292 -3.12 31.77 -2.27
C ARG A 292 -3.40 32.72 -3.44
N SER A 293 -3.13 32.29 -4.68
CA SER A 293 -3.41 33.08 -5.89
C SER A 293 -4.91 33.43 -5.99
N LEU A 294 -5.77 32.44 -5.79
CA LEU A 294 -7.23 32.63 -5.80
C LEU A 294 -7.70 33.57 -4.68
N ILE A 295 -7.24 33.35 -3.44
CA ILE A 295 -7.62 34.21 -2.30
C ILE A 295 -7.14 35.65 -2.51
N LEU A 296 -5.90 35.84 -2.96
CA LEU A 296 -5.35 37.18 -3.21
C LEU A 296 -6.13 37.91 -4.32
N ALA A 297 -6.46 37.22 -5.40
CA ALA A 297 -7.25 37.76 -6.51
C ALA A 297 -8.71 38.07 -6.09
N ALA A 298 -9.26 37.32 -5.13
CA ALA A 298 -10.57 37.57 -4.55
C ALA A 298 -10.57 38.73 -3.55
N LEU A 299 -9.46 39.00 -2.86
CA LEU A 299 -9.36 40.08 -1.86
C LEU A 299 -8.91 41.42 -2.46
N SER A 300 -8.04 41.41 -3.48
CA SER A 300 -7.42 42.62 -4.03
C SER A 300 -7.84 42.90 -5.48
N PRO A 301 -8.43 44.07 -5.77
CA PRO A 301 -8.79 44.45 -7.14
C PRO A 301 -7.59 44.83 -8.02
N LEU A 302 -6.37 44.86 -7.46
CA LEU A 302 -5.16 45.14 -8.21
C LEU A 302 -4.75 43.99 -9.13
N ILE A 303 -5.17 42.75 -8.83
CA ILE A 303 -4.86 41.58 -9.65
C ILE A 303 -5.75 41.57 -10.90
N ARG A 304 -5.13 41.66 -12.08
CA ARG A 304 -5.79 41.63 -13.39
C ARG A 304 -5.83 40.24 -14.02
N SER A 305 -4.84 39.40 -13.75
CA SER A 305 -4.74 38.05 -14.30
C SER A 305 -4.15 37.11 -13.25
N HIS A 306 -4.71 35.90 -13.10
CA HIS A 306 -4.15 34.94 -12.14
C HIS A 306 -4.21 33.48 -12.58
N VAL A 307 -3.28 32.69 -12.04
CA VAL A 307 -3.09 31.27 -12.39
C VAL A 307 -3.12 30.41 -11.13
N VAL A 308 -3.96 29.38 -11.16
CA VAL A 308 -4.10 28.36 -10.11
C VAL A 308 -3.69 27.00 -10.68
N THR A 309 -2.56 26.47 -10.24
CA THR A 309 -2.05 25.18 -10.74
C THR A 309 -2.18 24.09 -9.68
N CYS A 310 -2.78 22.95 -10.04
CA CYS A 310 -2.92 21.72 -9.24
C CYS A 310 -3.42 21.99 -7.82
N MET A 311 -4.59 22.60 -7.70
CA MET A 311 -5.21 22.93 -6.39
C MET A 311 -6.74 22.91 -6.45
N MET A 312 -7.29 23.38 -7.57
CA MET A 312 -8.72 23.62 -7.70
C MET A 312 -9.50 22.30 -7.62
N THR A 313 -10.46 22.23 -6.70
CA THR A 313 -11.32 21.07 -6.46
C THR A 313 -12.64 21.51 -5.81
N THR A 314 -13.56 20.59 -5.51
CA THR A 314 -14.73 20.86 -4.66
C THR A 314 -14.53 20.36 -3.22
N PHE A 315 -15.02 21.10 -2.21
CA PHE A 315 -14.91 20.69 -0.80
C PHE A 315 -15.52 19.33 -0.54
N GLY A 316 -16.66 19.02 -1.20
CA GLY A 316 -17.33 17.73 -1.06
C GLY A 316 -16.46 16.56 -1.50
N SER A 317 -15.70 16.72 -2.59
CA SER A 317 -14.81 15.68 -3.11
C SER A 317 -13.66 15.31 -2.16
N LEU A 318 -13.30 16.21 -1.23
CA LEU A 318 -12.23 15.95 -0.27
C LEU A 318 -12.62 14.92 0.80
N PHE A 319 -13.92 14.65 0.97
CA PHE A 319 -14.41 13.67 1.92
C PHE A 319 -14.62 12.29 1.26
N PRO A 320 -14.40 11.19 2.00
CA PRO A 320 -13.78 11.14 3.32
C PRO A 320 -12.23 11.10 3.28
N ALA A 321 -11.63 10.89 2.11
CA ALA A 321 -10.28 10.32 2.00
C ALA A 321 -9.14 11.35 1.85
N TYR A 322 -9.41 12.60 1.48
CA TYR A 322 -8.36 13.55 1.09
C TYR A 322 -8.09 14.64 2.14
N LEU A 323 -8.85 14.68 3.24
CA LEU A 323 -8.70 15.73 4.27
C LEU A 323 -7.30 15.77 4.89
N ASP A 324 -6.74 14.62 5.27
CA ASP A 324 -5.46 14.54 6.00
C ASP A 324 -4.25 14.97 5.15
N ALA A 325 -4.43 15.09 3.83
CA ALA A 325 -3.38 15.44 2.89
C ALA A 325 -3.16 16.97 2.73
N HIS A 326 -4.00 17.81 3.36
CA HIS A 326 -4.02 19.25 3.10
C HIS A 326 -3.77 20.09 4.36
N SER A 327 -3.12 21.24 4.15
CA SER A 327 -2.83 22.21 5.20
C SER A 327 -4.08 22.96 5.67
N TRP A 328 -4.03 23.49 6.90
CA TRP A 328 -4.99 24.47 7.42
C TRP A 328 -5.08 25.75 6.57
N LEU A 329 -4.10 26.01 5.70
CA LEU A 329 -4.18 27.02 4.65
C LEU A 329 -5.37 26.79 3.69
N LEU A 330 -5.68 25.54 3.36
CA LEU A 330 -6.75 25.18 2.43
C LEU A 330 -8.04 24.74 3.15
N GLN A 331 -7.96 24.42 4.44
CA GLN A 331 -9.08 23.93 5.24
C GLN A 331 -9.48 24.93 6.33
N THR A 332 -9.77 26.17 5.94
CA THR A 332 -10.15 27.21 6.91
C THR A 332 -11.59 27.02 7.39
N PRO A 333 -11.83 26.87 8.72
CA PRO A 333 -13.18 26.76 9.25
C PRO A 333 -14.06 27.94 8.87
N GLY A 334 -15.26 27.64 8.38
CA GLY A 334 -16.23 28.65 7.95
C GLY A 334 -16.13 29.05 6.48
N LEU A 335 -15.03 28.73 5.78
CA LEU A 335 -14.88 29.00 4.35
C LEU A 335 -15.99 28.35 3.48
N PRO A 336 -16.43 27.09 3.72
CA PRO A 336 -17.52 26.47 2.96
C PRO A 336 -18.87 27.19 3.08
N ARG A 337 -19.04 28.11 4.04
CA ARG A 337 -20.26 28.95 4.14
C ARG A 337 -20.35 29.99 3.03
N LEU A 338 -19.22 30.32 2.40
CA LEU A 338 -19.13 31.29 1.31
C LEU A 338 -19.32 30.66 -0.07
N GLY A 339 -19.46 29.34 -0.14
CA GLY A 339 -19.41 28.54 -1.36
C GLY A 339 -18.15 27.68 -1.41
N ASP A 340 -18.01 26.95 -2.51
CA ASP A 340 -16.89 26.07 -2.79
C ASP A 340 -15.68 26.83 -3.35
N TRP A 341 -14.53 26.16 -3.52
CA TRP A 341 -13.33 26.79 -4.08
C TRP A 341 -13.59 27.50 -5.43
N PRO A 342 -14.26 26.88 -6.41
CA PRO A 342 -14.73 27.55 -7.62
C PRO A 342 -15.53 28.83 -7.37
N ASP A 343 -16.43 28.82 -6.38
CA ASP A 343 -17.35 29.93 -6.12
C ASP A 343 -16.61 31.15 -5.54
N LEU A 344 -15.45 30.95 -4.91
CA LEU A 344 -14.60 32.05 -4.45
C LEU A 344 -14.06 32.89 -5.62
N SER A 345 -13.89 32.30 -6.80
CA SER A 345 -13.41 33.02 -7.99
C SER A 345 -14.37 34.11 -8.49
N ALA A 346 -15.66 33.98 -8.20
CA ALA A 346 -16.67 34.98 -8.55
C ALA A 346 -16.46 36.32 -7.79
N ARG A 347 -15.71 36.29 -6.69
CA ARG A 347 -15.35 37.47 -5.88
C ARG A 347 -14.16 38.23 -6.46
N SER A 348 -13.42 37.64 -7.40
CA SER A 348 -12.31 38.33 -8.04
C SER A 348 -12.82 39.30 -9.10
N SER A 349 -12.18 40.47 -9.17
CA SER A 349 -12.35 41.43 -10.27
C SER A 349 -11.30 41.27 -11.37
N ALA A 350 -10.48 40.22 -11.32
CA ALA A 350 -9.51 39.90 -12.36
C ALA A 350 -10.18 39.68 -13.73
N ASP A 351 -9.51 40.11 -14.79
CA ASP A 351 -9.97 39.97 -16.18
C ASP A 351 -9.89 38.53 -16.67
N SER A 352 -8.98 37.73 -16.11
CA SER A 352 -8.75 36.35 -16.57
C SER A 352 -8.20 35.43 -15.47
N LEU A 353 -8.64 34.17 -15.52
CA LEU A 353 -8.29 33.08 -14.62
C LEU A 353 -7.91 31.84 -15.43
N LEU A 354 -6.70 31.30 -15.20
CA LEU A 354 -6.27 29.99 -15.69
C LEU A 354 -6.24 29.00 -14.52
N VAL A 355 -6.89 27.86 -14.69
CA VAL A 355 -6.77 26.74 -13.78
C VAL A 355 -6.17 25.54 -14.50
N GLN A 356 -5.08 25.03 -13.95
CA GLN A 356 -4.37 23.87 -14.48
C GLN A 356 -4.59 22.69 -13.53
N TYR A 357 -5.13 21.61 -14.04
CA TYR A 357 -5.42 20.36 -13.34
C TYR A 357 -4.40 19.29 -13.73
N ALA A 358 -4.07 18.40 -12.80
CA ALA A 358 -3.21 17.25 -13.06
C ALA A 358 -4.06 15.98 -12.93
N SER A 359 -4.26 15.24 -14.02
CA SER A 359 -5.22 14.12 -14.06
C SER A 359 -4.84 12.90 -13.21
N ALA A 360 -3.61 12.87 -12.67
CA ALA A 360 -3.18 11.87 -11.69
C ALA A 360 -2.70 12.52 -10.37
N ASP A 361 -3.22 13.70 -10.04
CA ASP A 361 -2.91 14.42 -8.80
C ASP A 361 -3.30 13.57 -7.57
N GLU A 362 -2.31 13.19 -6.77
CA GLU A 362 -2.55 12.38 -5.58
C GLU A 362 -3.20 13.14 -4.42
N LEU A 363 -3.19 14.49 -4.45
CA LEU A 363 -3.74 15.33 -3.39
C LEU A 363 -5.17 15.75 -3.70
N PHE A 364 -5.50 16.01 -4.95
CA PHE A 364 -6.82 16.47 -5.36
C PHE A 364 -7.53 15.40 -6.19
N PRO A 365 -8.73 14.93 -5.80
CA PRO A 365 -9.43 13.87 -6.53
C PRO A 365 -9.83 14.33 -7.92
N ASP A 366 -9.70 13.42 -8.90
CA ASP A 366 -10.01 13.69 -10.31
C ASP A 366 -11.44 14.19 -10.52
N GLN A 367 -12.43 13.53 -9.92
CA GLN A 367 -13.81 13.99 -9.96
C GLN A 367 -13.97 15.40 -9.36
N GLY A 368 -13.27 15.71 -8.27
CA GLY A 368 -13.31 17.03 -7.65
C GLY A 368 -12.74 18.12 -8.55
N MET A 369 -11.68 17.81 -9.31
CA MET A 369 -11.09 18.69 -10.32
C MET A 369 -12.06 18.93 -11.49
N HIS A 370 -12.69 17.89 -12.01
CA HIS A 370 -13.68 17.99 -13.08
C HIS A 370 -14.95 18.73 -12.64
N ASP A 371 -15.46 18.48 -11.44
CA ASP A 371 -16.58 19.21 -10.86
C ASP A 371 -16.27 20.71 -10.71
N ALA A 372 -15.04 21.00 -10.29
CA ALA A 372 -14.57 22.36 -10.15
C ALA A 372 -14.43 23.08 -11.49
N ASP A 373 -13.91 22.40 -12.52
CA ASP A 373 -13.83 22.93 -13.89
C ASP A 373 -15.22 23.22 -14.47
N ALA A 374 -16.17 22.30 -14.28
CA ALA A 374 -17.55 22.48 -14.70
C ALA A 374 -18.19 23.69 -14.01
N ARG A 375 -17.99 23.83 -12.70
CA ARG A 375 -18.48 25.00 -11.94
C ARG A 375 -17.85 26.30 -12.41
N LEU A 376 -16.53 26.34 -12.61
CA LEU A 376 -15.84 27.54 -13.11
C LEU A 376 -16.31 27.93 -14.51
N SER A 377 -16.50 26.95 -15.40
CA SER A 377 -17.05 27.14 -16.74
C SER A 377 -18.46 27.71 -16.73
N ALA A 378 -19.28 27.35 -15.74
CA ALA A 378 -20.61 27.90 -15.55
C ALA A 378 -20.61 29.31 -14.93
N LEU A 379 -19.69 29.58 -13.98
CA LEU A 379 -19.58 30.85 -13.26
C LEU A 379 -19.02 31.98 -14.12
N HIS A 380 -18.11 31.67 -15.04
CA HIS A 380 -17.39 32.67 -15.82
C HIS A 380 -17.77 32.63 -17.30
N PRO A 381 -18.11 33.78 -17.92
CA PRO A 381 -18.36 33.84 -19.35
C PRO A 381 -17.15 33.35 -20.17
N ALA A 382 -17.42 32.77 -21.35
CA ALA A 382 -16.40 32.39 -22.30
C ALA A 382 -15.40 33.54 -22.51
N ARG A 383 -14.10 33.26 -22.31
CA ARG A 383 -12.91 34.16 -22.32
C ARG A 383 -12.42 34.67 -20.97
N ARG A 384 -13.16 34.56 -19.86
CA ARG A 384 -12.66 34.94 -18.52
C ARG A 384 -11.98 33.79 -17.79
N TYR A 385 -12.42 32.56 -18.04
CA TYR A 385 -11.86 31.34 -17.47
C TYR A 385 -11.23 30.46 -18.55
N THR A 386 -10.14 29.79 -18.21
CA THR A 386 -9.51 28.72 -19.00
C THR A 386 -9.16 27.57 -18.07
N GLY A 387 -9.69 26.38 -18.35
CA GLY A 387 -9.33 25.13 -17.69
C GLY A 387 -8.42 24.30 -18.60
N SER A 388 -7.36 23.73 -18.04
CA SER A 388 -6.44 22.84 -18.76
C SER A 388 -6.14 21.60 -17.93
N PHE A 389 -6.33 20.41 -18.50
CA PHE A 389 -5.99 19.15 -17.86
C PHE A 389 -4.69 18.60 -18.43
N TRP A 390 -3.75 18.29 -17.55
CA TRP A 390 -2.42 17.82 -17.88
C TRP A 390 -2.20 16.41 -17.32
N PRO A 391 -1.55 15.52 -18.08
CA PRO A 391 -1.20 14.19 -17.57
C PRO A 391 -0.10 14.29 -16.51
N GLY A 392 -0.12 13.37 -15.54
CA GLY A 392 0.88 13.28 -14.47
C GLY A 392 0.34 13.66 -13.09
N GLY A 393 1.20 13.51 -12.08
CA GLY A 393 0.85 13.72 -10.67
C GLY A 393 0.97 15.17 -10.19
N HIS A 394 0.96 15.36 -8.87
CA HIS A 394 0.94 16.67 -8.23
C HIS A 394 2.25 17.47 -8.44
N ALA A 395 2.41 18.09 -9.61
CA ALA A 395 3.59 18.87 -10.00
C ALA A 395 3.23 20.03 -10.95
N PHE A 396 4.07 21.06 -10.97
CA PHE A 396 4.00 22.18 -11.92
C PHE A 396 4.99 21.93 -13.05
N THR A 397 4.58 21.16 -14.06
CA THR A 397 5.46 20.73 -15.16
C THR A 397 5.93 21.91 -16.01
N ARG A 398 7.00 21.74 -16.79
CA ARG A 398 7.50 22.80 -17.70
C ARG A 398 6.45 23.27 -18.70
N GLY A 399 5.62 22.36 -19.20
CA GLY A 399 4.52 22.68 -20.10
C GLY A 399 3.47 23.56 -19.42
N MET A 400 3.06 23.20 -18.20
CA MET A 400 2.17 24.04 -17.41
C MET A 400 2.79 25.42 -17.11
N GLN A 401 4.09 25.48 -16.78
CA GLN A 401 4.79 26.74 -16.52
C GLN A 401 4.83 27.64 -17.76
N GLU A 402 4.98 27.05 -18.95
CA GLU A 402 4.94 27.75 -20.25
C GLU A 402 3.55 28.28 -20.58
N GLU A 403 2.52 27.47 -20.37
CA GLU A 403 1.11 27.90 -20.53
C GLU A 403 0.77 29.04 -19.55
N ALA A 404 1.18 28.93 -18.29
CA ALA A 404 0.96 29.97 -17.28
C ALA A 404 1.62 31.30 -17.68
N ALA A 405 2.86 31.26 -18.18
CA ALA A 405 3.55 32.45 -18.66
C ALA A 405 2.84 33.07 -19.88
N ALA A 406 2.44 32.24 -20.85
CA ALA A 406 1.71 32.70 -22.03
C ALA A 406 0.35 33.33 -21.66
N PHE A 407 -0.37 32.71 -20.72
CA PHE A 407 -1.64 33.19 -20.22
C PHE A 407 -1.50 34.54 -19.51
N LEU A 408 -0.54 34.67 -18.59
CA LEU A 408 -0.25 35.94 -17.91
C LEU A 408 0.19 37.03 -18.91
N ALA A 409 0.96 36.67 -19.94
CA ALA A 409 1.38 37.63 -20.96
C ALA A 409 0.17 38.17 -21.74
N ALA A 410 -0.79 37.31 -22.09
CA ALA A 410 -2.02 37.72 -22.75
C ALA A 410 -2.93 38.54 -21.83
N GLY A 411 -3.14 38.10 -20.59
CA GLY A 411 -4.02 38.75 -19.61
C GLY A 411 -3.51 40.09 -19.10
N LEU A 412 -2.19 40.30 -19.11
CA LEU A 412 -1.54 41.54 -18.69
C LEU A 412 -1.13 42.46 -19.85
N GLN A 413 -1.45 42.14 -21.11
CA GLN A 413 -1.29 43.09 -22.21
C GLN A 413 -2.39 44.17 -22.13
N GLY A 414 -1.97 45.44 -22.15
CA GLY A 414 -2.89 46.57 -21.98
C GLY A 414 -3.97 46.61 -23.07
N ARG A 415 -5.23 46.76 -22.68
CA ARG A 415 -6.29 47.17 -23.61
C ARG A 415 -5.91 48.53 -24.21
N PRO A 416 -5.92 48.70 -25.55
CA PRO A 416 -5.95 50.04 -26.11
C PRO A 416 -7.21 50.74 -25.62
N GLY A 417 -7.07 51.98 -25.17
CA GLY A 417 -8.22 52.84 -24.91
C GLY A 417 -9.15 52.87 -26.12
N VAL A 418 -10.45 52.98 -25.84
CA VAL A 418 -11.54 53.18 -26.78
C VAL A 418 -11.13 54.08 -27.95
N GLN A 419 -10.97 53.53 -29.16
CA GLN A 419 -11.42 54.10 -30.45
C GLN A 419 -11.04 53.22 -31.66
N ASP A 420 -12.05 53.00 -32.48
CA ASP A 420 -12.10 52.73 -33.92
C ASP A 420 -11.48 51.47 -34.56
N ALA A 421 -12.29 50.97 -35.48
CA ALA A 421 -12.13 49.79 -36.29
C ALA A 421 -11.08 49.96 -37.41
N ALA A 422 -10.67 48.79 -37.93
CA ALA A 422 -10.00 48.50 -39.19
C ALA A 422 -8.48 48.22 -39.10
N GLY A 423 -8.10 47.01 -39.54
CA GLY A 423 -6.79 46.80 -40.14
C GLY A 423 -6.09 45.47 -39.83
N VAL A 424 -6.23 44.50 -40.75
CA VAL A 424 -5.14 43.67 -41.33
C VAL A 424 -4.29 42.83 -40.35
N GLN A 425 -4.51 41.51 -40.22
CA GLN A 425 -3.89 40.41 -40.99
C GLN A 425 -2.35 40.28 -40.93
N ALA A 426 -1.93 39.06 -40.54
CA ALA A 426 -0.61 38.37 -40.64
C ALA A 426 -0.02 38.08 -39.25
N ALA A 427 0.34 36.86 -38.86
CA ALA A 427 0.98 35.82 -39.66
C ALA A 427 0.44 34.40 -39.36
N ALA A 428 0.18 33.68 -40.45
CA ALA A 428 0.06 32.23 -40.48
C ALA A 428 1.45 31.60 -40.48
N GLY A 429 1.57 30.38 -39.94
CA GLY A 429 2.65 29.48 -40.34
C GLY A 429 3.13 28.46 -39.31
N LEU A 430 2.31 27.45 -38.98
CA LEU A 430 2.78 26.07 -38.94
C LEU A 430 1.59 25.09 -38.99
N GLN A 431 1.15 24.75 -40.20
CA GLN A 431 0.34 23.57 -40.46
C GLN A 431 1.18 22.58 -41.27
N ALA A 432 1.33 21.36 -40.76
CA ALA A 432 1.44 20.13 -41.53
C ALA A 432 0.86 18.99 -40.66
N ARG A 433 -0.43 18.68 -40.84
CA ARG A 433 -0.98 17.56 -41.65
C ARG A 433 -1.00 16.21 -40.91
N VAL A 434 -2.16 15.86 -40.36
CA VAL A 434 -2.78 14.55 -40.61
C VAL A 434 -4.20 14.81 -41.11
N SER A 435 -4.45 14.35 -42.33
CA SER A 435 -5.72 14.42 -43.03
C SER A 435 -6.64 13.29 -42.58
N VAL A 436 -7.89 13.61 -42.22
CA VAL A 436 -9.02 12.70 -42.34
C VAL A 436 -10.13 13.44 -43.07
N GLN A 437 -10.51 12.92 -44.23
CA GLN A 437 -11.68 13.37 -44.97
C GLN A 437 -12.54 12.14 -45.26
N ALA A 438 -13.72 12.08 -44.66
CA ALA A 438 -14.97 11.70 -45.32
C ALA A 438 -16.12 12.15 -44.43
N ALA A 439 -16.86 13.15 -44.90
CA ALA A 439 -18.07 13.64 -44.27
C ALA A 439 -19.17 12.57 -44.35
N ALA A 440 -19.69 12.16 -43.19
CA ALA A 440 -21.02 11.55 -43.08
C ALA A 440 -22.04 12.65 -42.72
N ALA A 441 -23.25 12.53 -43.26
CA ALA A 441 -24.40 13.40 -43.00
C ALA A 441 -24.64 13.62 -41.49
N PRO A 442 -25.31 14.72 -41.08
CA PRO A 442 -25.51 15.02 -39.66
C PRO A 442 -26.32 13.89 -39.02
N ALA A 443 -25.66 13.07 -38.20
CA ALA A 443 -26.32 12.10 -37.35
C ALA A 443 -27.09 12.87 -36.27
N VAL A 444 -28.36 12.50 -36.10
CA VAL A 444 -29.17 12.86 -34.93
C VAL A 444 -28.33 12.55 -33.67
N PRO A 445 -28.27 13.43 -32.66
CA PRO A 445 -27.56 13.11 -31.42
C PRO A 445 -28.09 11.76 -30.89
N PRO A 446 -27.21 10.81 -30.49
CA PRO A 446 -27.67 9.52 -30.01
C PRO A 446 -28.61 9.72 -28.82
N ALA A 447 -29.76 9.05 -28.84
CA ALA A 447 -30.71 9.11 -27.75
C ALA A 447 -30.06 8.60 -26.45
N VAL A 448 -30.28 9.30 -25.33
CA VAL A 448 -29.80 8.88 -24.01
C VAL A 448 -30.33 7.46 -23.69
N PRO A 449 -29.46 6.48 -23.38
CA PRO A 449 -29.88 5.10 -23.13
C PRO A 449 -30.90 4.97 -21.99
N ARG A 450 -31.94 4.16 -22.23
CA ARG A 450 -33.02 3.86 -21.30
C ARG A 450 -32.64 2.65 -20.44
N ILE A 451 -32.61 2.81 -19.12
CA ILE A 451 -32.19 1.79 -18.17
C ILE A 451 -33.39 1.27 -17.39
N ALA A 452 -33.46 -0.05 -17.21
CA ALA A 452 -34.32 -0.68 -16.22
C ALA A 452 -33.48 -1.33 -15.11
N LEU A 453 -33.87 -1.16 -13.86
CA LEU A 453 -33.23 -1.81 -12.70
C LEU A 453 -34.14 -2.88 -12.11
N VAL A 454 -33.65 -4.12 -12.05
CA VAL A 454 -34.34 -5.27 -11.44
C VAL A 454 -33.67 -5.59 -10.11
N GLY A 455 -34.41 -5.51 -9.02
CA GLY A 455 -33.87 -5.54 -7.65
C GLY A 455 -33.44 -4.14 -7.20
N VAL A 456 -34.26 -3.46 -6.39
CA VAL A 456 -34.02 -2.07 -5.97
C VAL A 456 -33.47 -1.94 -4.54
N HIS A 457 -33.43 -3.05 -3.81
CA HIS A 457 -32.95 -3.10 -2.43
C HIS A 457 -31.51 -3.62 -2.34
N GLY A 458 -30.90 -3.51 -1.15
CA GLY A 458 -29.54 -3.99 -0.94
C GLY A 458 -28.55 -3.27 -1.86
N TYR A 459 -27.88 -4.02 -2.75
CA TYR A 459 -26.96 -3.42 -3.72
C TYR A 459 -27.67 -2.65 -4.83
N GLY A 460 -28.94 -2.97 -5.13
CA GLY A 460 -29.76 -2.20 -6.07
C GLY A 460 -29.93 -0.72 -5.68
N ALA A 461 -29.91 -0.42 -4.38
CA ALA A 461 -29.93 0.97 -3.92
C ALA A 461 -28.69 1.76 -4.34
N ARG A 462 -27.51 1.11 -4.41
CA ARG A 462 -26.30 1.73 -4.95
C ARG A 462 -26.39 1.97 -6.44
N HIS A 463 -27.03 1.06 -7.18
CA HIS A 463 -27.33 1.29 -8.61
C HIS A 463 -28.27 2.46 -8.81
N LEU A 464 -29.29 2.64 -7.95
CA LEU A 464 -30.15 3.83 -8.00
C LEU A 464 -29.36 5.12 -7.76
N ASP A 465 -28.47 5.15 -6.77
CA ASP A 465 -27.62 6.32 -6.50
C ASP A 465 -26.68 6.60 -7.67
N ASN A 466 -26.10 5.55 -8.27
CA ASN A 466 -25.25 5.69 -9.45
C ASN A 466 -26.03 6.19 -10.66
N LEU A 467 -27.23 5.65 -10.89
CA LEU A 467 -28.10 6.05 -11.99
C LEU A 467 -28.55 7.51 -11.88
N ARG A 468 -28.83 8.01 -10.67
CA ARG A 468 -29.12 9.44 -10.45
C ARG A 468 -27.96 10.32 -10.90
N ARG A 469 -26.72 9.96 -10.52
CA ARG A 469 -25.51 10.64 -10.98
C ARG A 469 -25.39 10.61 -12.51
N LEU A 470 -25.63 9.46 -13.15
CA LEU A 470 -25.58 9.33 -14.60
C LEU A 470 -26.70 10.09 -15.33
N GLU A 471 -27.88 10.20 -14.72
CA GLU A 471 -29.00 11.01 -15.19
C GLU A 471 -28.66 12.50 -15.15
N ASP A 472 -28.06 12.97 -14.06
CA ASP A 472 -27.60 14.36 -13.91
C ASP A 472 -26.54 14.72 -14.97
N CYS A 473 -25.70 13.76 -15.34
CA CYS A 473 -24.71 13.88 -16.42
C CYS A 473 -25.27 13.63 -17.84
N GLN A 474 -26.57 13.34 -17.98
CA GLN A 474 -27.23 12.98 -19.25
C GLN A 474 -26.61 11.76 -19.97
N LEU A 475 -25.99 10.84 -19.22
CA LEU A 475 -25.37 9.63 -19.75
C LEU A 475 -26.31 8.42 -19.79
N ALA A 476 -27.34 8.42 -18.95
CA ALA A 476 -28.35 7.37 -18.89
C ALA A 476 -29.69 7.94 -18.39
N ARG A 477 -30.79 7.20 -18.57
CA ARG A 477 -32.09 7.51 -17.98
C ARG A 477 -32.75 6.28 -17.39
N LEU A 478 -33.07 6.29 -16.11
CA LEU A 478 -33.88 5.27 -15.46
C LEU A 478 -35.34 5.43 -15.92
N VAL A 479 -35.86 4.42 -16.61
CA VAL A 479 -37.25 4.44 -17.13
C VAL A 479 -38.19 3.53 -16.36
N ALA A 480 -37.65 2.49 -15.73
CA ALA A 480 -38.45 1.57 -14.92
C ALA A 480 -37.61 0.82 -13.89
N VAL A 481 -38.30 0.35 -12.84
CA VAL A 481 -37.77 -0.61 -11.89
C VAL A 481 -38.70 -1.82 -11.77
N ALA A 482 -38.12 -2.97 -11.44
CA ALA A 482 -38.88 -4.19 -11.13
C ALA A 482 -38.40 -4.81 -9.82
N ASP A 483 -39.30 -4.98 -8.86
CA ASP A 483 -39.02 -5.68 -7.60
C ASP A 483 -40.32 -6.22 -6.98
N PRO A 484 -40.36 -7.49 -6.52
CA PRO A 484 -41.54 -8.03 -5.82
C PRO A 484 -41.92 -7.25 -4.56
N ARG A 485 -40.97 -6.50 -3.98
CA ARG A 485 -41.22 -5.50 -2.94
C ARG A 485 -40.98 -4.11 -3.54
N PRO A 486 -42.04 -3.34 -3.85
CA PRO A 486 -41.88 -2.04 -4.46
C PRO A 486 -41.04 -1.10 -3.57
N PRO A 487 -40.31 -0.14 -4.17
CA PRO A 487 -39.59 0.88 -3.42
C PRO A 487 -40.57 1.74 -2.61
N ALA A 488 -40.09 2.38 -1.54
CA ALA A 488 -40.93 3.26 -0.72
C ALA A 488 -41.40 4.48 -1.53
N ASP A 489 -42.61 4.97 -1.24
CA ASP A 489 -43.18 6.15 -1.91
C ASP A 489 -42.23 7.34 -1.84
N GLY A 490 -42.04 8.03 -2.96
CA GLY A 490 -41.15 9.19 -3.09
C GLY A 490 -39.66 8.87 -3.25
N THR A 491 -39.26 7.59 -3.26
CA THR A 491 -37.85 7.21 -3.51
C THR A 491 -37.43 7.41 -4.97
N LEU A 492 -38.38 7.30 -5.91
CA LEU A 492 -38.17 7.42 -7.35
C LEU A 492 -38.94 8.61 -7.91
N ASP A 493 -38.46 9.18 -9.00
CA ASP A 493 -39.19 10.18 -9.76
C ASP A 493 -40.50 9.61 -10.30
N SER A 494 -41.54 10.43 -10.36
CA SER A 494 -42.87 10.04 -10.84
C SER A 494 -42.90 9.52 -12.28
N SER A 495 -41.86 9.79 -13.07
CA SER A 495 -41.71 9.29 -14.44
C SER A 495 -41.13 7.88 -14.54
N VAL A 496 -40.63 7.31 -13.44
CA VAL A 496 -40.10 5.94 -13.39
C VAL A 496 -41.25 4.96 -13.15
N GLN A 497 -41.45 4.01 -14.07
CA GLN A 497 -42.47 2.98 -13.93
C GLN A 497 -42.03 1.92 -12.92
N VAL A 498 -42.95 1.44 -12.08
CA VAL A 498 -42.69 0.43 -11.04
C VAL A 498 -43.48 -0.84 -11.35
N PHE A 499 -42.78 -1.97 -11.45
CA PHE A 499 -43.36 -3.29 -11.73
C PHE A 499 -42.99 -4.30 -10.64
N GLY A 500 -43.75 -5.39 -10.52
CA GLY A 500 -43.44 -6.47 -9.59
C GLY A 500 -42.38 -7.43 -10.14
N THR A 501 -42.30 -7.57 -11.47
CA THR A 501 -41.37 -8.49 -12.15
C THR A 501 -40.83 -7.90 -13.45
N LEU A 502 -39.72 -8.45 -13.95
CA LEU A 502 -39.17 -8.08 -15.26
C LEU A 502 -40.14 -8.44 -16.40
N ASP A 503 -40.84 -9.56 -16.32
CA ASP A 503 -41.81 -9.98 -17.34
C ASP A 503 -42.96 -8.98 -17.47
N GLU A 504 -43.49 -8.47 -16.35
CA GLU A 504 -44.50 -7.41 -16.34
C GLU A 504 -43.97 -6.11 -16.98
N LEU A 505 -42.74 -5.72 -16.65
CA LEU A 505 -42.08 -4.54 -17.21
C LEU A 505 -41.92 -4.66 -18.73
N LEU A 506 -41.47 -5.81 -19.22
CA LEU A 506 -41.30 -6.07 -20.65
C LEU A 506 -42.65 -6.14 -21.37
N ALA A 507 -43.65 -6.79 -20.78
CA ALA A 507 -45.01 -6.88 -21.34
C ALA A 507 -45.72 -5.52 -21.44
N ALA A 508 -45.36 -4.56 -20.58
CA ALA A 508 -45.87 -3.20 -20.62
C ALA A 508 -45.28 -2.34 -21.76
N GLY A 509 -44.31 -2.86 -22.51
CA GLY A 509 -43.71 -2.16 -23.66
C GLY A 509 -42.71 -1.06 -23.29
N THR A 510 -42.13 -1.10 -22.08
CA THR A 510 -41.14 -0.11 -21.61
C THR A 510 -39.89 -0.04 -22.49
N ALA A 511 -39.51 -1.14 -23.14
CA ALA A 511 -38.38 -1.25 -24.08
C ALA A 511 -37.07 -0.58 -23.58
N PRO A 512 -36.44 -1.13 -22.51
CA PRO A 512 -35.15 -0.63 -22.04
C PRO A 512 -34.00 -1.00 -22.99
N ASP A 513 -33.01 -0.11 -23.08
CA ASP A 513 -31.76 -0.33 -23.80
C ASP A 513 -30.79 -1.22 -23.01
N VAL A 514 -30.77 -1.05 -21.68
CA VAL A 514 -29.95 -1.81 -20.73
C VAL A 514 -30.82 -2.25 -19.55
N VAL A 515 -30.64 -3.49 -19.09
CA VAL A 515 -31.24 -4.02 -17.87
C VAL A 515 -30.15 -4.33 -16.85
N ILE A 516 -30.25 -3.73 -15.66
CA ILE A 516 -29.39 -4.02 -14.51
C ILE A 516 -30.07 -5.07 -13.63
N LEU A 517 -29.38 -6.17 -13.34
CA LEU A 517 -29.83 -7.24 -12.47
C LEU A 517 -29.07 -7.18 -11.15
N ALA A 518 -29.72 -6.64 -10.11
CA ALA A 518 -29.22 -6.59 -8.74
C ALA A 518 -30.09 -7.47 -7.81
N THR A 519 -30.32 -8.71 -8.25
CA THR A 519 -31.20 -9.69 -7.62
C THR A 519 -30.41 -10.79 -6.90
N PRO A 520 -31.04 -11.71 -6.16
CA PRO A 520 -30.37 -12.92 -5.70
C PRO A 520 -29.82 -13.74 -6.88
N ILE A 521 -28.62 -14.31 -6.75
CA ILE A 521 -27.88 -15.01 -7.83
C ILE A 521 -28.70 -16.07 -8.56
N GLN A 522 -29.55 -16.82 -7.85
CA GLN A 522 -30.36 -17.89 -8.46
C GLN A 522 -31.37 -17.39 -9.49
N THR A 523 -31.66 -16.08 -9.52
CA THR A 523 -32.55 -15.46 -10.50
C THR A 523 -31.81 -14.84 -11.68
N HIS A 524 -30.47 -14.76 -11.66
CA HIS A 524 -29.70 -14.06 -12.70
C HIS A 524 -29.89 -14.66 -14.09
N ALA A 525 -29.77 -15.99 -14.23
CA ALA A 525 -29.87 -16.66 -15.52
C ALA A 525 -31.22 -16.44 -16.23
N PRO A 526 -32.38 -16.76 -15.62
CA PRO A 526 -33.66 -16.54 -16.28
C PRO A 526 -33.94 -15.06 -16.57
N LEU A 527 -33.53 -14.13 -15.70
CA LEU A 527 -33.73 -12.69 -15.92
C LEU A 527 -32.81 -12.14 -17.04
N ALA A 528 -31.56 -12.60 -17.10
CA ALA A 528 -30.63 -12.20 -18.16
C ALA A 528 -31.11 -12.71 -19.53
N LEU A 529 -31.57 -13.96 -19.62
CA LEU A 529 -32.15 -14.51 -20.85
C LEU A 529 -33.38 -13.72 -21.30
N ALA A 530 -34.27 -13.36 -20.38
CA ALA A 530 -35.45 -12.54 -20.69
C ALA A 530 -35.06 -11.14 -21.21
N ALA A 531 -34.08 -10.49 -20.58
CA ALA A 531 -33.59 -9.17 -21.01
C ALA A 531 -32.91 -9.22 -22.40
N ILE A 532 -32.07 -10.24 -22.64
CA ILE A 532 -31.41 -10.47 -23.93
C ILE A 532 -32.45 -10.74 -25.02
N ALA A 533 -33.44 -11.59 -24.76
CA ALA A 533 -34.53 -11.89 -25.69
C ALA A 533 -35.38 -10.64 -26.02
N ALA A 534 -35.51 -9.70 -25.09
CA ALA A 534 -36.15 -8.41 -25.31
C ALA A 534 -35.26 -7.39 -26.05
N GLY A 535 -34.01 -7.76 -26.36
CA GLY A 535 -33.07 -6.93 -27.10
C GLY A 535 -32.28 -5.92 -26.24
N ALA A 536 -32.26 -6.07 -24.91
CA ALA A 536 -31.50 -5.21 -24.01
C ALA A 536 -30.07 -5.74 -23.77
N ASP A 537 -29.11 -4.84 -23.58
CA ASP A 537 -27.83 -5.22 -22.99
C ASP A 537 -28.02 -5.46 -21.48
N VAL A 538 -27.16 -6.28 -20.87
CA VAL A 538 -27.32 -6.70 -19.48
C VAL A 538 -26.13 -6.27 -18.64
N TYR A 539 -26.42 -5.66 -17.51
CA TYR A 539 -25.49 -5.56 -16.39
C TYR A 539 -25.94 -6.55 -15.33
N VAL A 540 -25.13 -7.56 -15.01
CA VAL A 540 -25.48 -8.57 -14.00
C VAL A 540 -24.56 -8.45 -12.80
N GLU A 541 -25.12 -8.31 -11.60
CA GLU A 541 -24.31 -8.28 -10.38
C GLU A 541 -23.53 -9.56 -10.16
N LYS A 542 -22.44 -9.45 -9.38
CA LYS A 542 -21.66 -10.62 -9.00
C LYS A 542 -22.39 -11.42 -7.91
N PRO A 543 -22.32 -12.75 -7.94
CA PRO A 543 -21.70 -13.59 -8.98
C PRO A 543 -22.59 -13.69 -10.21
N PRO A 544 -22.03 -13.91 -11.41
CA PRO A 544 -22.81 -13.82 -12.64
C PRO A 544 -23.94 -14.85 -12.68
N MET A 545 -23.66 -16.13 -12.41
CA MET A 545 -24.64 -17.22 -12.43
C MET A 545 -24.41 -18.23 -11.29
N ALA A 546 -25.44 -19.01 -10.96
CA ALA A 546 -25.37 -19.98 -9.86
C ALA A 546 -24.72 -21.32 -10.25
N SER A 547 -24.50 -21.58 -11.54
CA SER A 547 -23.82 -22.79 -12.04
C SER A 547 -23.12 -22.53 -13.37
N LEU A 548 -22.13 -23.38 -13.72
CA LEU A 548 -21.45 -23.29 -15.01
C LEU A 548 -22.42 -23.51 -16.19
N ALA A 549 -23.37 -24.42 -16.07
CA ALA A 549 -24.36 -24.69 -17.12
C ALA A 549 -25.25 -23.46 -17.42
N GLN A 550 -25.72 -22.76 -16.39
CA GLN A 550 -26.47 -21.51 -16.56
C GLN A 550 -25.61 -20.41 -17.19
N PHE A 551 -24.33 -20.33 -16.83
CA PHE A 551 -23.38 -19.42 -17.45
C PHE A 551 -23.23 -19.68 -18.95
N GLU A 552 -23.06 -20.94 -19.35
CA GLU A 552 -22.96 -21.33 -20.75
C GLU A 552 -24.23 -20.99 -21.53
N GLU A 553 -25.41 -21.20 -20.94
CA GLU A 553 -26.70 -20.84 -21.54
C GLU A 553 -26.82 -19.33 -21.81
N VAL A 554 -26.50 -18.48 -20.81
CA VAL A 554 -26.56 -17.02 -21.00
C VAL A 554 -25.46 -16.52 -21.94
N LEU A 555 -24.26 -17.10 -21.88
CA LEU A 555 -23.17 -16.75 -22.78
C LEU A 555 -23.54 -17.05 -24.24
N ALA A 556 -24.13 -18.22 -24.50
CA ALA A 556 -24.61 -18.59 -25.83
C ALA A 556 -25.68 -17.60 -26.32
N ALA A 557 -26.68 -17.28 -25.50
CA ALA A 557 -27.71 -16.32 -25.87
C ALA A 557 -27.15 -14.91 -26.16
N ALA A 558 -26.18 -14.45 -25.37
CA ALA A 558 -25.51 -13.17 -25.60
C ALA A 558 -24.73 -13.18 -26.93
N GLN A 559 -24.03 -14.26 -27.24
CA GLN A 559 -23.28 -14.44 -28.49
C GLN A 559 -24.19 -14.52 -29.73
N GLU A 560 -25.30 -15.27 -29.64
CA GLU A 560 -26.27 -15.42 -30.73
C GLU A 560 -26.98 -14.10 -31.07
N THR A 561 -27.25 -13.26 -30.08
CA THR A 561 -27.96 -11.98 -30.25
C THR A 561 -27.04 -10.77 -30.40
N GLY A 562 -25.74 -10.91 -30.14
CA GLY A 562 -24.78 -9.81 -30.12
C GLY A 562 -24.99 -8.82 -28.97
N LYS A 563 -25.68 -9.21 -27.90
CA LYS A 563 -25.95 -8.35 -26.74
C LYS A 563 -24.77 -8.30 -25.80
N LEU A 564 -24.51 -7.11 -25.27
CA LEU A 564 -23.43 -6.90 -24.31
C LEU A 564 -23.87 -7.39 -22.93
N VAL A 565 -23.00 -8.15 -22.26
CA VAL A 565 -23.23 -8.57 -20.87
C VAL A 565 -22.01 -8.21 -20.02
N GLN A 566 -22.19 -7.24 -19.12
CA GLN A 566 -21.17 -6.79 -18.16
C GLN A 566 -21.47 -7.44 -16.80
N VAL A 567 -20.46 -8.06 -16.18
CA VAL A 567 -20.55 -8.65 -14.85
C VAL A 567 -20.03 -7.66 -13.81
N GLY A 568 -20.74 -7.50 -12.69
CA GLY A 568 -20.47 -6.54 -11.60
C GLY A 568 -19.20 -6.78 -10.77
N PHE A 569 -18.12 -7.32 -11.36
CA PHE A 569 -16.81 -7.41 -10.70
C PHE A 569 -16.08 -6.06 -10.71
N GLN A 570 -16.53 -5.09 -9.92
CA GLN A 570 -15.97 -3.72 -9.84
C GLN A 570 -14.44 -3.65 -9.74
N SER A 571 -13.80 -4.64 -9.09
CA SER A 571 -12.34 -4.73 -8.99
C SER A 571 -11.64 -4.86 -10.34
N LEU A 572 -12.32 -5.38 -11.37
CA LEU A 572 -11.83 -5.48 -12.75
C LEU A 572 -11.85 -4.14 -13.49
N GLY A 573 -12.51 -3.12 -12.94
CA GLY A 573 -12.46 -1.74 -13.44
C GLY A 573 -11.25 -0.94 -12.98
N SER A 574 -10.36 -1.52 -12.16
CA SER A 574 -9.20 -0.82 -11.61
C SER A 574 -8.11 -0.57 -12.65
N ASP A 575 -7.60 0.66 -12.70
CA ASP A 575 -6.49 1.03 -13.58
C ASP A 575 -5.14 0.46 -13.12
N ALA A 576 -5.10 -0.21 -11.96
CA ALA A 576 -3.93 -0.95 -11.49
C ALA A 576 -3.72 -2.26 -12.25
N LEU A 577 -4.77 -2.86 -12.84
CA LEU A 577 -4.67 -4.16 -13.50
C LEU A 577 -3.76 -4.15 -14.75
N PRO A 578 -3.85 -3.15 -15.64
CA PRO A 578 -2.88 -2.98 -16.72
C PRO A 578 -1.44 -2.84 -16.21
N GLU A 579 -1.19 -2.05 -15.16
CA GLU A 579 0.15 -1.90 -14.57
C GLU A 579 0.69 -3.23 -14.03
N ILE A 580 -0.15 -4.03 -13.36
CA ILE A 580 0.24 -5.34 -12.85
C ILE A 580 0.57 -6.28 -14.01
N ALA A 581 -0.21 -6.24 -15.11
CA ALA A 581 0.07 -7.00 -16.31
C ALA A 581 1.43 -6.61 -16.91
N ASP A 582 1.71 -5.31 -17.04
CA ASP A 582 2.99 -4.80 -17.54
C ASP A 582 4.18 -5.22 -16.65
N LEU A 583 4.01 -5.21 -15.32
CA LEU A 583 5.04 -5.68 -14.38
C LEU A 583 5.35 -7.19 -14.54
N VAL A 584 4.33 -7.98 -14.85
CA VAL A 584 4.48 -9.43 -15.11
C VAL A 584 5.11 -9.67 -16.49
N GLU A 585 4.63 -8.98 -17.53
CA GLU A 585 5.06 -9.17 -18.92
C GLU A 585 6.48 -8.63 -19.18
N SER A 586 6.83 -7.49 -18.60
CA SER A 586 8.17 -6.90 -18.70
C SER A 586 9.25 -7.71 -17.96
N GLY A 587 8.84 -8.64 -17.10
CA GLY A 587 9.75 -9.39 -16.22
C GLY A 587 10.31 -8.57 -15.06
N ALA A 588 9.71 -7.42 -14.72
CA ALA A 588 10.16 -6.57 -13.61
C ALA A 588 10.14 -7.31 -12.26
N LEU A 589 9.22 -8.26 -12.09
CA LEU A 589 9.16 -9.15 -10.92
C LEU A 589 10.01 -10.42 -11.07
N GLY A 590 10.67 -10.62 -12.21
CA GLY A 590 11.35 -11.86 -12.57
C GLY A 590 10.36 -12.99 -12.89
N ARG A 591 10.77 -14.24 -12.66
CA ARG A 591 9.91 -15.41 -12.86
C ARG A 591 8.82 -15.43 -11.79
N ILE A 592 7.56 -15.52 -12.23
CA ILE A 592 6.42 -15.60 -11.30
C ILE A 592 6.41 -16.98 -10.64
N ARG A 593 6.47 -17.00 -9.31
CA ARG A 593 6.42 -18.20 -8.48
C ARG A 593 4.99 -18.58 -8.12
N GLY A 594 4.09 -17.61 -8.04
CA GLY A 594 2.65 -17.83 -7.84
C GLY A 594 1.90 -16.54 -7.54
N ILE A 595 0.59 -16.67 -7.38
CA ILE A 595 -0.34 -15.57 -7.10
C ILE A 595 -1.18 -15.94 -5.88
N GLY A 596 -1.40 -15.01 -4.97
CA GLY A 596 -2.22 -15.20 -3.78
C GLY A 596 -3.32 -14.16 -3.68
N ALA A 597 -4.57 -14.58 -3.54
CA ALA A 597 -5.68 -13.72 -3.17
C ALA A 597 -6.02 -13.94 -1.69
N THR A 598 -5.87 -12.90 -0.87
CA THR A 598 -6.07 -12.97 0.58
C THR A 598 -7.22 -12.07 0.99
N GLY A 599 -8.10 -12.55 1.86
CA GLY A 599 -9.15 -11.72 2.47
C GLY A 599 -9.49 -12.19 3.87
N ALA A 600 -9.20 -11.34 4.85
CA ALA A 600 -9.56 -11.55 6.26
C ALA A 600 -10.64 -10.55 6.64
N TRP A 601 -11.89 -10.96 6.42
CA TRP A 601 -13.07 -10.20 6.80
C TRP A 601 -13.72 -10.77 8.05
N LEU A 602 -14.57 -9.96 8.66
CA LEU A 602 -15.38 -10.31 9.81
C LEU A 602 -16.85 -10.08 9.44
N ARG A 603 -17.72 -11.08 9.63
CA ARG A 603 -19.16 -10.94 9.41
C ARG A 603 -19.94 -11.40 10.64
N SER A 604 -20.91 -10.60 11.06
CA SER A 604 -21.77 -10.93 12.20
C SER A 604 -22.97 -11.79 11.83
N ALA A 605 -23.67 -12.30 12.83
CA ALA A 605 -24.93 -13.02 12.64
C ALA A 605 -25.97 -12.22 11.83
N ALA A 606 -26.01 -10.89 11.97
CA ALA A 606 -26.87 -10.03 11.17
C ALA A 606 -26.62 -10.15 9.66
N TYR A 607 -25.36 -10.32 9.25
CA TYR A 607 -25.00 -10.49 7.84
C TYR A 607 -25.73 -11.68 7.25
N PHE A 608 -25.79 -12.82 7.94
CA PHE A 608 -26.47 -14.03 7.47
C PHE A 608 -27.99 -14.02 7.68
N LYS A 609 -28.53 -13.07 8.46
CA LYS A 609 -29.98 -12.85 8.63
C LYS A 609 -30.58 -11.89 7.60
N ARG A 610 -29.75 -11.19 6.80
CA ARG A 610 -30.18 -10.16 5.84
C ARG A 610 -31.19 -10.64 4.80
N SER A 611 -31.17 -11.93 4.47
CA SER A 611 -32.04 -12.54 3.47
C SER A 611 -32.16 -14.05 3.70
N ARG A 612 -33.18 -14.68 3.11
CA ARG A 612 -33.41 -16.14 3.24
C ARG A 612 -32.32 -17.00 2.57
N TRP A 613 -31.63 -16.44 1.59
CA TRP A 613 -30.59 -17.11 0.80
C TRP A 613 -29.19 -16.93 1.39
N ALA A 614 -29.01 -16.03 2.36
CA ALA A 614 -27.70 -15.73 2.91
C ALA A 614 -27.07 -16.95 3.61
N GLY A 615 -25.82 -17.28 3.27
CA GLY A 615 -25.07 -18.43 3.76
C GLY A 615 -25.62 -19.80 3.30
N ARG A 616 -26.52 -19.83 2.30
CA ARG A 616 -27.11 -21.07 1.78
C ARG A 616 -26.33 -21.60 0.58
N ARG A 617 -26.27 -22.92 0.45
CA ARG A 617 -25.80 -23.58 -0.79
C ARG A 617 -26.94 -23.71 -1.78
N SER A 618 -28.14 -24.02 -1.28
CA SER A 618 -29.37 -24.11 -2.08
C SER A 618 -30.57 -23.51 -1.33
N LEU A 619 -31.56 -23.03 -2.08
CA LEU A 619 -32.84 -22.55 -1.56
C LEU A 619 -33.96 -23.12 -2.42
N ASP A 620 -34.92 -23.81 -1.80
CA ASP A 620 -36.08 -24.42 -2.47
C ASP A 620 -35.70 -25.28 -3.70
N GLY A 621 -34.59 -26.01 -3.62
CA GLY A 621 -34.08 -26.87 -4.68
C GLY A 621 -33.29 -26.15 -5.78
N THR A 622 -33.03 -24.85 -5.63
CA THR A 622 -32.23 -24.04 -6.57
C THR A 622 -30.88 -23.66 -5.96
N ASP A 623 -29.81 -23.72 -6.73
CA ASP A 623 -28.47 -23.35 -6.29
C ASP A 623 -28.35 -21.85 -5.97
N VAL A 624 -27.70 -21.52 -4.86
CA VAL A 624 -27.41 -20.15 -4.39
C VAL A 624 -25.91 -19.94 -4.25
N VAL A 625 -25.19 -20.91 -3.67
CA VAL A 625 -23.73 -20.88 -3.52
C VAL A 625 -23.24 -19.60 -2.81
N ASP A 626 -23.89 -19.18 -1.71
CA ASP A 626 -23.51 -17.96 -0.97
C ASP A 626 -22.36 -18.20 0.03
N GLY A 627 -21.14 -18.35 -0.48
CA GLY A 627 -19.93 -18.62 0.30
C GLY A 627 -18.92 -17.46 0.31
N VAL A 628 -17.83 -17.64 1.04
CA VAL A 628 -16.77 -16.63 1.15
C VAL A 628 -16.10 -16.35 -0.19
N ALA A 629 -15.76 -17.39 -0.96
CA ALA A 629 -15.12 -17.26 -2.27
C ALA A 629 -16.10 -16.88 -3.38
N THR A 630 -17.37 -17.22 -3.20
CA THR A 630 -18.37 -17.09 -4.26
C THR A 630 -19.23 -15.86 -4.08
N ASN A 631 -19.37 -15.22 -2.91
CA ASN A 631 -20.08 -13.94 -2.82
C ASN A 631 -19.25 -12.85 -2.14
N ALA A 632 -18.92 -13.04 -0.85
CA ALA A 632 -18.34 -11.97 -0.04
C ALA A 632 -17.01 -11.46 -0.63
N LEU A 633 -16.07 -12.37 -0.86
CA LEU A 633 -14.74 -12.08 -1.41
C LEU A 633 -14.59 -12.55 -2.86
N ALA A 634 -15.70 -12.65 -3.61
CA ALA A 634 -15.71 -13.04 -5.02
C ALA A 634 -14.80 -12.16 -5.90
N HIS A 635 -14.67 -10.87 -5.57
CA HIS A 635 -13.72 -9.97 -6.23
C HIS A 635 -12.26 -10.41 -6.09
N ALA A 636 -11.86 -10.99 -4.95
CA ALA A 636 -10.50 -11.47 -4.74
C ALA A 636 -10.18 -12.63 -5.71
N VAL A 637 -11.14 -13.53 -5.92
CA VAL A 637 -11.04 -14.65 -6.86
C VAL A 637 -10.99 -14.15 -8.30
N ALA A 638 -11.95 -13.31 -8.72
CA ALA A 638 -12.00 -12.78 -10.09
C ALA A 638 -10.75 -11.96 -10.45
N THR A 639 -10.29 -11.10 -9.53
CA THR A 639 -9.07 -10.29 -9.71
C THR A 639 -7.83 -11.18 -9.77
N GLY A 640 -7.75 -12.20 -8.90
CA GLY A 640 -6.67 -13.19 -8.92
C GLY A 640 -6.57 -13.94 -10.24
N LEU A 641 -7.71 -14.38 -10.79
CA LEU A 641 -7.78 -15.07 -12.08
C LEU A 641 -7.37 -14.14 -13.23
N ARG A 642 -7.83 -12.89 -13.23
CA ARG A 642 -7.45 -11.88 -14.22
C ARG A 642 -5.94 -11.63 -14.23
N ILE A 643 -5.30 -11.56 -13.05
CA ILE A 643 -3.84 -11.39 -12.90
C ILE A 643 -3.09 -12.68 -13.28
N ALA A 644 -3.69 -13.85 -13.04
CA ALA A 644 -3.14 -15.13 -13.51
C ALA A 644 -3.21 -15.30 -15.04
N GLY A 645 -3.93 -14.40 -15.73
CA GLY A 645 -4.18 -14.49 -17.16
C GLY A 645 -5.17 -15.60 -17.51
N ALA A 646 -6.12 -15.89 -16.62
CA ALA A 646 -7.19 -16.85 -16.85
C ALA A 646 -8.55 -16.13 -16.92
N ALA A 647 -9.22 -16.24 -18.06
CA ALA A 647 -10.51 -15.61 -18.32
C ALA A 647 -11.58 -16.64 -18.73
N GLY A 648 -11.24 -17.58 -19.60
CA GLY A 648 -12.12 -18.64 -20.07
C GLY A 648 -12.08 -19.91 -19.22
N VAL A 649 -13.01 -20.84 -19.49
CA VAL A 649 -13.04 -22.17 -18.86
C VAL A 649 -11.78 -22.96 -19.21
N ASP A 650 -11.33 -22.89 -20.46
CA ASP A 650 -10.13 -23.59 -20.98
C ASP A 650 -8.81 -23.06 -20.40
N ASP A 651 -8.83 -21.89 -19.74
CA ASP A 651 -7.67 -21.34 -19.05
C ASP A 651 -7.42 -22.01 -17.68
N VAL A 652 -8.36 -22.83 -17.21
CA VAL A 652 -8.29 -23.52 -15.91
C VAL A 652 -7.94 -24.99 -16.13
N GLY A 653 -6.78 -25.41 -15.63
CA GLY A 653 -6.35 -26.80 -15.66
C GLY A 653 -6.95 -27.64 -14.51
N SER A 654 -6.98 -27.09 -13.30
CA SER A 654 -7.61 -27.76 -12.15
C SER A 654 -8.01 -26.76 -11.07
N VAL A 655 -9.09 -27.08 -10.33
CA VAL A 655 -9.50 -26.38 -9.11
C VAL A 655 -9.55 -27.37 -7.97
N GLU A 656 -8.87 -27.06 -6.87
CA GLU A 656 -8.90 -27.82 -5.62
C GLU A 656 -9.49 -26.94 -4.52
N THR A 657 -10.47 -27.47 -3.78
CA THR A 657 -11.22 -26.72 -2.77
C THR A 657 -11.01 -27.32 -1.38
N ASP A 658 -10.66 -26.48 -0.41
CA ASP A 658 -10.54 -26.85 0.99
C ASP A 658 -11.43 -25.93 1.83
N LEU A 659 -12.67 -26.38 2.08
CA LEU A 659 -13.81 -25.56 2.49
C LEU A 659 -14.25 -25.82 3.94
N TYR A 660 -14.43 -24.76 4.71
CA TYR A 660 -14.80 -24.80 6.13
C TYR A 660 -15.89 -23.78 6.49
N ARG A 661 -16.56 -24.03 7.62
CA ARG A 661 -17.53 -23.11 8.23
C ARG A 661 -17.40 -23.02 9.75
N ALA A 662 -17.46 -21.82 10.29
CA ALA A 662 -17.58 -21.53 11.73
C ALA A 662 -18.95 -20.94 12.08
N HIS A 663 -19.60 -20.25 11.16
CA HIS A 663 -20.99 -19.85 11.28
C HIS A 663 -21.93 -21.05 11.11
N ASN A 664 -23.14 -20.90 11.66
CA ASN A 664 -24.24 -21.83 11.41
C ASN A 664 -24.89 -21.59 10.03
N THR A 665 -24.11 -21.78 8.97
CA THR A 665 -24.48 -21.65 7.56
C THR A 665 -24.34 -23.00 6.83
N GLU A 666 -24.86 -23.10 5.62
CA GLU A 666 -24.62 -24.27 4.75
C GLU A 666 -23.37 -24.09 3.90
N SER A 667 -23.09 -22.85 3.49
CA SER A 667 -21.92 -22.49 2.68
C SER A 667 -20.69 -22.24 3.52
N ASP A 668 -19.55 -22.20 2.84
CA ASP A 668 -18.24 -21.94 3.43
C ASP A 668 -18.09 -20.47 3.82
N ASP A 669 -17.50 -20.24 4.98
CA ASP A 669 -17.11 -18.90 5.45
C ASP A 669 -15.58 -18.76 5.60
N THR A 670 -14.84 -19.86 5.51
CA THR A 670 -13.39 -19.94 5.65
C THR A 670 -12.85 -21.00 4.70
N SER A 671 -12.07 -20.59 3.70
CA SER A 671 -11.70 -21.45 2.58
C SER A 671 -10.31 -21.18 2.03
N VAL A 672 -9.65 -22.24 1.56
CA VAL A 672 -8.53 -22.15 0.62
C VAL A 672 -8.92 -22.81 -0.69
N ILE A 673 -8.74 -22.11 -1.80
CA ILE A 673 -8.96 -22.64 -3.15
C ILE A 673 -7.66 -22.51 -3.94
N ARG A 674 -7.19 -23.61 -4.51
CA ARG A 674 -6.03 -23.64 -5.40
C ARG A 674 -6.50 -23.81 -6.83
N VAL A 675 -6.17 -22.84 -7.67
CA VAL A 675 -6.41 -22.90 -9.11
C VAL A 675 -5.07 -23.07 -9.82
N ARG A 676 -4.95 -24.11 -10.64
CA ARG A 676 -3.85 -24.25 -11.59
C ARG A 676 -4.37 -23.86 -12.96
N THR A 677 -3.77 -22.86 -13.58
CA THR A 677 -4.13 -22.46 -14.94
C THR A 677 -3.56 -23.45 -15.95
N SER A 678 -4.13 -23.52 -17.15
CA SER A 678 -3.59 -24.31 -18.26
C SER A 678 -2.19 -23.84 -18.67
N ALA A 679 -1.85 -22.58 -18.42
CA ALA A 679 -0.51 -22.01 -18.56
C ALA A 679 0.46 -22.36 -17.41
N GLY A 680 0.06 -23.20 -16.45
CA GLY A 680 0.91 -23.68 -15.36
C GLY A 680 1.11 -22.69 -14.20
N ARG A 681 0.36 -21.58 -14.14
CA ARG A 681 0.38 -20.65 -13.01
C ARG A 681 -0.51 -21.18 -11.88
N VAL A 682 -0.12 -20.88 -10.65
CA VAL A 682 -0.90 -21.24 -9.45
C VAL A 682 -1.46 -19.97 -8.81
N LEU A 683 -2.78 -19.93 -8.64
CA LEU A 683 -3.50 -18.96 -7.83
C LEU A 683 -4.00 -19.63 -6.55
N MET A 684 -3.66 -19.05 -5.40
CA MET A 684 -4.14 -19.46 -4.09
C MET A 684 -5.11 -18.43 -3.54
N CYS A 685 -6.38 -18.78 -3.40
CA CYS A 685 -7.38 -17.92 -2.74
C CYS A 685 -7.54 -18.37 -1.29
N ALA A 686 -7.01 -17.61 -0.33
CA ALA A 686 -7.15 -17.88 1.10
C ALA A 686 -8.05 -16.81 1.73
N LEU A 687 -9.28 -17.19 2.06
CA LEU A 687 -10.36 -16.24 2.37
C LEU A 687 -11.10 -16.66 3.65
N THR A 688 -11.47 -15.70 4.50
CA THR A 688 -12.31 -15.94 5.69
C THR A 688 -13.26 -14.77 5.97
N LEU A 689 -14.40 -15.08 6.58
CA LEU A 689 -15.34 -14.15 7.21
C LEU A 689 -15.30 -14.20 8.74
N CYS A 690 -14.34 -14.95 9.29
CA CYS A 690 -14.19 -15.26 10.71
C CYS A 690 -12.82 -14.78 11.26
N ALA A 691 -12.32 -13.66 10.71
CA ALA A 691 -11.12 -13.00 11.20
C ALA A 691 -11.38 -12.28 12.53
N ALA A 692 -10.34 -12.08 13.35
CA ALA A 692 -10.41 -11.29 14.57
C ALA A 692 -10.60 -9.80 14.24
N GLU A 693 -9.96 -9.32 13.17
CA GLU A 693 -10.09 -7.95 12.70
C GLU A 693 -10.32 -7.94 11.18
N GLN A 694 -11.17 -7.02 10.72
CA GLN A 694 -11.38 -6.82 9.28
C GLN A 694 -10.19 -6.08 8.68
N SER A 695 -9.58 -6.67 7.66
CA SER A 695 -8.47 -6.06 6.89
C SER A 695 -8.84 -5.84 5.41
N PRO A 696 -8.19 -4.89 4.72
CA PRO A 696 -8.32 -4.73 3.28
C PRO A 696 -7.86 -6.01 2.55
N PRO A 697 -8.69 -6.60 1.69
CA PRO A 697 -8.30 -7.79 0.92
C PRO A 697 -7.32 -7.42 -0.19
N SER A 698 -6.42 -8.34 -0.54
CA SER A 698 -5.37 -8.10 -1.53
C SER A 698 -5.15 -9.28 -2.48
N VAL A 699 -4.59 -8.99 -3.65
CA VAL A 699 -4.03 -9.99 -4.57
C VAL A 699 -2.53 -9.72 -4.75
N THR A 700 -1.69 -10.70 -4.45
CA THR A 700 -0.24 -10.59 -4.47
C THR A 700 0.37 -11.48 -5.54
N VAL A 701 1.19 -10.89 -6.41
CA VAL A 701 2.04 -11.58 -7.38
C VAL A 701 3.42 -11.79 -6.77
N PHE A 702 3.85 -13.04 -6.63
CA PHE A 702 5.16 -13.40 -6.09
C PHE A 702 6.16 -13.68 -7.21
N GLY A 703 7.16 -12.82 -7.36
CA GLY A 703 8.26 -12.98 -8.31
C GLY A 703 9.57 -13.45 -7.67
N THR A 704 10.58 -13.70 -8.51
CA THR A 704 11.97 -13.95 -8.07
C THR A 704 12.77 -12.67 -7.82
N LEU A 705 12.34 -11.52 -8.34
CA LEU A 705 13.00 -10.22 -8.16
C LEU A 705 12.21 -9.25 -7.28
N GLY A 706 10.97 -9.59 -6.95
CA GLY A 706 10.11 -8.77 -6.11
C GLY A 706 8.72 -9.38 -5.93
N LYS A 707 7.81 -8.62 -5.33
CA LYS A 707 6.37 -8.92 -5.31
C LYS A 707 5.55 -7.65 -5.54
N ALA A 708 4.35 -7.82 -6.08
CA ALA A 708 3.39 -6.75 -6.26
C ALA A 708 2.08 -7.13 -5.54
N GLU A 709 1.67 -6.35 -4.55
CA GLU A 709 0.47 -6.59 -3.74
C GLU A 709 -0.58 -5.53 -4.04
N PHE A 710 -1.73 -5.97 -4.54
CA PHE A 710 -2.81 -5.12 -5.01
C PHE A 710 -4.01 -5.19 -4.05
N PHE A 711 -4.24 -4.11 -3.32
CA PHE A 711 -5.41 -3.92 -2.45
C PHE A 711 -6.59 -3.44 -3.31
N TYR A 712 -7.31 -4.38 -3.90
CA TYR A 712 -8.31 -4.09 -4.94
C TYR A 712 -9.54 -3.32 -4.44
N THR A 713 -9.76 -3.17 -3.14
CA THR A 713 -10.83 -2.29 -2.61
C THR A 713 -10.40 -0.83 -2.51
N GLU A 714 -9.10 -0.57 -2.54
CA GLU A 714 -8.47 0.74 -2.37
C GLU A 714 -7.77 1.22 -3.64
N ASP A 715 -7.81 0.41 -4.72
CA ASP A 715 -7.06 0.62 -5.95
C ASP A 715 -5.56 0.89 -5.70
N ARG A 716 -4.99 0.27 -4.66
CA ARG A 716 -3.63 0.55 -4.18
C ARG A 716 -2.69 -0.62 -4.45
N LEU A 717 -1.61 -0.36 -5.18
CA LEU A 717 -0.54 -1.31 -5.51
C LEU A 717 0.71 -1.01 -4.69
N VAL A 718 1.19 -2.01 -3.95
CA VAL A 718 2.47 -1.98 -3.25
C VAL A 718 3.47 -2.87 -4.00
N LEU A 719 4.55 -2.27 -4.50
CA LEU A 719 5.61 -2.96 -5.22
C LEU A 719 6.85 -3.03 -4.34
N GLU A 720 7.31 -4.24 -4.03
CA GLU A 720 8.54 -4.50 -3.28
C GLU A 720 9.57 -5.16 -4.19
N THR A 721 10.71 -4.51 -4.38
CA THR A 721 11.82 -4.98 -5.22
C THR A 721 13.16 -4.74 -4.53
N ALA A 722 14.28 -5.14 -5.15
CA ALA A 722 15.62 -4.84 -4.65
C ALA A 722 15.91 -3.33 -4.51
N GLN A 723 15.16 -2.49 -5.23
CA GLN A 723 15.25 -1.03 -5.21
C GLN A 723 14.48 -0.40 -4.04
N GLY A 724 13.71 -1.20 -3.29
CA GLY A 724 12.89 -0.75 -2.16
C GLY A 724 11.39 -0.99 -2.40
N THR A 725 10.59 -0.42 -1.50
CA THR A 725 9.12 -0.47 -1.54
C THR A 725 8.56 0.82 -2.12
N SER A 726 7.63 0.71 -3.05
CA SER A 726 6.85 1.83 -3.57
C SER A 726 5.36 1.53 -3.49
N THR A 727 4.56 2.57 -3.30
CA THR A 727 3.09 2.47 -3.23
C THR A 727 2.50 3.44 -4.24
N ARG A 728 1.52 2.96 -5.02
CA ARG A 728 0.76 3.76 -5.98
C ARG A 728 -0.72 3.48 -5.81
N THR A 729 -1.56 4.50 -5.93
CA THR A 729 -3.02 4.38 -5.95
C THR A 729 -3.51 4.73 -7.34
N PHE A 730 -4.52 4.01 -7.82
CA PHE A 730 -5.04 4.07 -9.18
C PHE A 730 -6.50 4.51 -9.18
N GLY A 731 -6.96 4.97 -10.35
CA GLY A 731 -8.37 5.19 -10.60
C GLY A 731 -9.14 3.88 -10.82
N ARG A 732 -10.45 4.03 -10.98
CA ARG A 732 -11.35 2.94 -11.33
C ARG A 732 -12.40 3.44 -12.31
N THR A 733 -12.56 2.70 -13.40
CA THR A 733 -13.65 2.90 -14.35
C THR A 733 -14.93 2.28 -13.79
N ASP A 734 -16.02 3.05 -13.77
CA ASP A 734 -17.36 2.55 -13.47
C ASP A 734 -17.82 1.56 -14.56
N LEU A 735 -18.18 0.34 -14.17
CA LEU A 735 -18.51 -0.72 -15.13
C LEU A 735 -19.82 -0.47 -15.90
N LEU A 736 -20.75 0.30 -15.35
CA LEU A 736 -21.98 0.69 -16.05
C LEU A 736 -21.66 1.77 -17.09
N GLU A 737 -20.83 2.76 -16.75
CA GLU A 737 -20.32 3.72 -17.74
C GLU A 737 -19.54 3.04 -18.86
N ASN A 738 -18.67 2.08 -18.52
CA ASN A 738 -17.96 1.26 -19.51
C ASN A 738 -18.92 0.47 -20.43
N LEU A 739 -20.00 -0.09 -19.88
CA LEU A 739 -21.04 -0.75 -20.68
C LEU A 739 -21.75 0.23 -21.62
N LEU A 740 -22.12 1.42 -21.13
CA LEU A 740 -22.78 2.46 -21.94
C LEU A 740 -21.87 2.97 -23.06
N ALA A 741 -20.58 3.16 -22.79
CA ALA A 741 -19.58 3.53 -23.77
C ALA A 741 -19.40 2.44 -24.85
N ALA A 742 -19.30 1.17 -24.46
CA ALA A 742 -19.22 0.05 -25.39
C ALA A 742 -20.48 -0.07 -26.28
N ARG A 743 -21.67 0.16 -25.71
CA ARG A 743 -22.93 0.22 -26.47
C ARG A 743 -22.93 1.34 -27.49
N ALA A 744 -22.52 2.55 -27.10
CA ALA A 744 -22.46 3.72 -27.98
C ALA A 744 -21.48 3.52 -29.16
N ALA A 745 -20.42 2.73 -28.95
CA ALA A 745 -19.45 2.40 -29.99
C ALA A 745 -19.98 1.39 -31.04
N GLY A 746 -21.12 0.73 -30.81
CA GLY A 746 -21.76 -0.18 -31.78
C GLY A 746 -21.03 -1.52 -31.97
N ASN A 747 -20.15 -1.91 -31.05
CA ASN A 747 -19.37 -3.15 -31.14
C ASN A 747 -20.22 -4.37 -30.71
N GLY A 748 -20.72 -5.14 -31.68
CA GLY A 748 -21.57 -6.32 -31.46
C GLY A 748 -20.85 -7.60 -30.98
N THR A 749 -19.54 -7.58 -30.76
CA THR A 749 -18.78 -8.71 -30.20
C THR A 749 -17.55 -8.15 -29.49
N GLY A 750 -17.40 -8.39 -28.19
CA GLY A 750 -16.39 -7.79 -27.30
C GLY A 750 -14.91 -8.04 -27.59
N ASP A 751 -14.52 -8.43 -28.81
CA ASP A 751 -13.16 -8.84 -29.20
C ASP A 751 -12.51 -8.05 -30.36
N GLY A 752 -13.08 -6.91 -30.77
CA GLY A 752 -12.56 -6.13 -31.91
C GLY A 752 -11.23 -5.39 -31.63
N GLY A 753 -10.18 -5.68 -32.41
CA GLY A 753 -9.03 -4.83 -32.81
C GLY A 753 -8.18 -4.10 -31.75
N ALA A 754 -6.85 -4.24 -31.79
CA ALA A 754 -5.90 -3.78 -30.76
C ALA A 754 -5.76 -2.25 -30.57
N ASP A 755 -6.47 -1.41 -31.34
CA ASP A 755 -6.16 0.02 -31.46
C ASP A 755 -7.13 0.97 -30.72
N ASN A 756 -8.08 0.49 -29.92
CA ASN A 756 -8.99 1.39 -29.17
C ASN A 756 -9.48 0.82 -27.82
N ASN A 757 -8.72 1.03 -26.73
CA ASN A 757 -9.01 0.49 -25.39
C ASN A 757 -10.33 1.00 -24.77
N LEU A 758 -10.89 2.12 -25.21
CA LEU A 758 -12.12 2.70 -24.65
C LEU A 758 -13.42 1.98 -25.08
N ALA A 759 -13.35 1.02 -26.01
CA ALA A 759 -14.54 0.41 -26.64
C ALA A 759 -14.82 -1.05 -26.25
N ARG A 760 -14.10 -1.62 -25.27
CA ARG A 760 -14.28 -3.00 -24.78
C ARG A 760 -14.83 -3.03 -23.36
N LEU A 761 -15.62 -4.06 -23.04
CA LEU A 761 -16.06 -4.30 -21.68
C LEU A 761 -14.86 -4.72 -20.81
N LEU A 762 -14.75 -4.17 -19.60
CA LEU A 762 -13.69 -4.51 -18.65
C LEU A 762 -13.96 -5.81 -17.88
N SER A 763 -15.24 -6.15 -17.71
CA SER A 763 -15.72 -7.38 -17.06
C SER A 763 -16.83 -8.04 -17.91
N PRO A 764 -16.54 -8.45 -19.16
CA PRO A 764 -17.52 -9.12 -20.00
C PRO A 764 -17.85 -10.51 -19.45
N LEU A 765 -19.08 -10.98 -19.66
CA LEU A 765 -19.49 -12.35 -19.32
C LEU A 765 -18.56 -13.39 -19.96
N SER A 766 -18.10 -13.17 -21.20
CA SER A 766 -17.17 -14.07 -21.89
C SER A 766 -15.84 -14.26 -21.16
N ALA A 767 -15.42 -13.31 -20.31
CA ALA A 767 -14.20 -13.39 -19.50
C ALA A 767 -14.44 -13.88 -18.06
N ALA A 768 -15.66 -14.33 -17.73
CA ALA A 768 -15.99 -14.85 -16.40
C ALA A 768 -15.93 -16.39 -16.32
N GLY A 769 -15.57 -17.09 -17.41
CA GLY A 769 -15.53 -18.55 -17.48
C GLY A 769 -14.63 -19.18 -16.43
N ALA A 770 -13.42 -18.64 -16.23
CA ALA A 770 -12.48 -19.14 -15.22
C ALA A 770 -13.06 -19.02 -13.79
N TYR A 771 -13.74 -17.90 -13.50
CA TYR A 771 -14.42 -17.70 -12.22
C TYR A 771 -15.56 -18.70 -12.06
N MET A 772 -16.33 -18.95 -13.13
CA MET A 772 -17.41 -19.92 -13.11
C MET A 772 -16.92 -21.36 -12.90
N THR A 773 -15.74 -21.72 -13.40
CA THR A 773 -15.10 -23.01 -13.07
C THR A 773 -14.79 -23.13 -11.57
N VAL A 774 -14.34 -22.03 -10.93
CA VAL A 774 -14.11 -22.00 -9.48
C VAL A 774 -15.43 -22.10 -8.70
N LEU A 775 -16.44 -21.33 -9.09
CA LEU A 775 -17.77 -21.37 -8.48
C LEU A 775 -18.38 -22.78 -8.58
N GLU A 776 -18.27 -23.41 -9.74
CA GLU A 776 -18.75 -24.77 -9.99
C GLU A 776 -18.04 -25.82 -9.12
N ALA A 777 -16.73 -25.68 -8.94
CA ALA A 777 -15.98 -26.53 -8.00
C ALA A 777 -16.52 -26.37 -6.56
N VAL A 778 -16.76 -25.15 -6.10
CA VAL A 778 -17.35 -24.90 -4.76
C VAL A 778 -18.78 -25.43 -4.65
N ARG A 779 -19.59 -25.28 -5.70
CA ARG A 779 -20.99 -25.74 -5.78
C ARG A 779 -21.10 -27.26 -5.69
N THR A 780 -20.21 -27.98 -6.37
CA THR A 780 -20.21 -29.45 -6.45
C THR A 780 -19.37 -30.13 -5.38
N ALA A 781 -18.53 -29.38 -4.66
CA ALA A 781 -17.74 -29.91 -3.54
C ALA A 781 -18.61 -30.51 -2.43
N GLU A 782 -18.00 -31.38 -1.63
CA GLU A 782 -18.60 -31.81 -0.38
C GLU A 782 -18.98 -30.61 0.51
N PRO A 783 -20.00 -30.74 1.37
CA PRO A 783 -20.34 -29.70 2.32
C PRO A 783 -19.12 -29.20 3.12
N PRO A 784 -19.01 -27.88 3.36
CA PRO A 784 -17.91 -27.32 4.14
C PRO A 784 -17.83 -27.99 5.51
N ARG A 785 -16.61 -28.33 5.93
CA ARG A 785 -16.38 -28.98 7.22
C ARG A 785 -16.58 -27.95 8.33
N GLU A 786 -17.34 -28.34 9.35
CA GLU A 786 -17.52 -27.50 10.54
C GLU A 786 -16.21 -27.42 11.34
N ILE A 787 -15.77 -26.20 11.64
CA ILE A 787 -14.63 -25.96 12.50
C ILE A 787 -15.05 -26.28 13.94
N PRO A 788 -14.34 -27.15 14.68
CA PRO A 788 -14.70 -27.52 16.04
C PRO A 788 -14.71 -26.30 16.97
N ALA A 789 -15.69 -26.24 17.87
CA ALA A 789 -15.91 -25.11 18.79
C ALA A 789 -14.67 -24.72 19.60
N ASP A 790 -13.80 -25.66 19.97
CA ASP A 790 -12.55 -25.39 20.70
C ASP A 790 -11.54 -24.54 19.92
N ASN A 791 -11.76 -24.33 18.62
CA ASN A 791 -10.93 -23.50 17.74
C ASN A 791 -11.61 -22.17 17.37
N ILE A 792 -12.78 -21.89 17.93
CA ILE A 792 -13.59 -20.70 17.65
C ILE A 792 -13.82 -19.94 18.96
N VAL A 793 -13.59 -18.64 18.92
CA VAL A 793 -14.05 -17.72 19.97
C VAL A 793 -15.23 -16.93 19.41
N TRP A 794 -16.37 -16.94 20.08
CA TRP A 794 -17.49 -16.08 19.71
C TRP A 794 -17.37 -14.74 20.44
N GLU A 795 -17.39 -13.66 19.67
CA GLU A 795 -17.34 -12.29 20.16
C GLU A 795 -18.64 -11.55 19.82
N GLY A 796 -19.04 -10.61 20.68
CA GLY A 796 -20.30 -9.87 20.54
C GLY A 796 -21.54 -10.66 21.03
N GLU A 797 -22.71 -10.03 20.94
CA GLU A 797 -24.01 -10.60 21.35
C GLU A 797 -25.07 -10.39 20.26
N GLY A 798 -26.08 -11.26 20.23
CA GLY A 798 -27.26 -11.10 19.37
C GLY A 798 -26.92 -11.02 17.88
N ASP A 799 -27.19 -9.88 17.27
CA ASP A 799 -26.97 -9.62 15.83
C ASP A 799 -25.51 -9.22 15.51
N ASP A 800 -24.75 -8.77 16.51
CA ASP A 800 -23.34 -8.42 16.39
C ASP A 800 -22.41 -9.62 16.67
N ALA A 801 -22.97 -10.73 17.17
CA ALA A 801 -22.22 -11.95 17.46
C ALA A 801 -21.53 -12.51 16.20
N HIS A 802 -20.23 -12.82 16.30
CA HIS A 802 -19.43 -13.38 15.22
C HIS A 802 -18.38 -14.38 15.75
N PRO A 803 -18.06 -15.43 14.99
CA PRO A 803 -16.99 -16.36 15.32
C PRO A 803 -15.64 -15.83 14.84
N VAL A 804 -14.62 -16.01 15.65
CA VAL A 804 -13.21 -15.76 15.35
C VAL A 804 -12.48 -17.09 15.37
N VAL A 805 -11.91 -17.49 14.23
CA VAL A 805 -11.11 -18.73 14.12
C VAL A 805 -9.70 -18.46 14.62
N ALA A 806 -9.25 -19.21 15.62
CA ALA A 806 -8.01 -18.93 16.34
C ALA A 806 -6.78 -18.89 15.39
N GLY A 807 -6.20 -17.70 15.21
CA GLY A 807 -5.02 -17.41 14.39
C GLY A 807 -5.17 -17.77 12.92
N ILE A 808 -6.36 -17.51 12.38
CA ILE A 808 -6.69 -17.69 10.97
C ILE A 808 -5.84 -16.78 10.07
N GLU A 809 -5.53 -15.55 10.46
CA GLU A 809 -4.76 -14.59 9.65
C GLU A 809 -3.36 -15.13 9.31
N ALA A 810 -2.68 -15.70 10.31
CA ALA A 810 -1.40 -16.36 10.11
C ALA A 810 -1.51 -17.59 9.20
N ALA A 811 -2.62 -18.32 9.28
CA ALA A 811 -2.87 -19.47 8.40
C ALA A 811 -3.12 -19.04 6.95
N LEU A 812 -3.86 -17.94 6.70
CA LEU A 812 -4.08 -17.40 5.36
C LEU A 812 -2.76 -16.98 4.71
N GLN A 813 -1.94 -16.22 5.44
CA GLN A 813 -0.63 -15.78 4.96
C GLN A 813 0.26 -16.99 4.64
N ARG A 814 0.27 -17.98 5.53
CA ARG A 814 1.05 -19.21 5.34
C ARG A 814 0.57 -20.00 4.13
N ALA A 815 -0.74 -20.17 3.93
CA ALA A 815 -1.33 -20.86 2.79
C ALA A 815 -0.92 -20.23 1.47
N VAL A 816 -0.99 -18.90 1.37
CA VAL A 816 -0.60 -18.17 0.17
C VAL A 816 0.90 -18.25 -0.12
N LEU A 817 1.76 -18.05 0.88
CA LEU A 817 3.21 -18.05 0.68
C LEU A 817 3.76 -19.43 0.32
N SER A 818 3.21 -20.48 0.94
CA SER A 818 3.60 -21.88 0.70
C SER A 818 2.89 -22.51 -0.49
N GLN A 819 1.81 -21.87 -0.95
CA GLN A 819 0.82 -22.43 -1.87
C GLN A 819 0.19 -23.73 -1.40
N SER A 820 -0.10 -23.82 -0.10
CA SER A 820 -0.69 -25.00 0.55
C SER A 820 -2.14 -24.80 0.98
N THR A 821 -2.94 -25.86 0.94
CA THR A 821 -4.30 -25.89 1.53
C THR A 821 -4.23 -25.91 3.07
N PHE A 822 -5.35 -25.68 3.76
CA PHE A 822 -5.35 -25.76 5.23
C PHE A 822 -5.10 -27.19 5.73
N ALA A 823 -5.59 -28.19 4.99
CA ALA A 823 -5.28 -29.60 5.22
C ALA A 823 -3.77 -29.89 5.10
N GLU A 824 -3.13 -29.40 4.04
CA GLU A 824 -1.69 -29.55 3.84
C GLU A 824 -0.84 -28.78 4.87
N LEU A 825 -1.35 -27.66 5.40
CA LEU A 825 -0.73 -26.95 6.52
C LEU A 825 -0.89 -27.69 7.86
N GLY A 826 -1.66 -28.78 7.92
CA GLY A 826 -1.87 -29.57 9.11
C GLY A 826 -2.58 -28.82 10.23
N LEU A 827 -3.47 -27.87 9.90
CA LEU A 827 -4.20 -27.13 10.93
C LEU A 827 -5.07 -28.08 11.76
N PRO A 828 -5.18 -27.88 13.09
CA PRO A 828 -5.82 -28.86 13.99
C PRO A 828 -7.31 -29.08 13.72
N TRP A 829 -7.97 -28.14 13.06
CA TRP A 829 -9.38 -28.20 12.67
C TRP A 829 -9.58 -28.57 11.19
N ALA A 830 -8.50 -28.63 10.41
CA ALA A 830 -8.57 -28.94 8.99
C ALA A 830 -8.87 -30.43 8.74
N ARG A 831 -9.20 -30.76 7.49
CA ARG A 831 -9.33 -32.15 7.05
C ARG A 831 -7.96 -32.84 7.19
N PRO A 832 -7.89 -34.03 7.81
CA PRO A 832 -6.64 -34.76 7.88
C PRO A 832 -6.25 -35.22 6.47
N GLU A 833 -4.97 -35.10 6.15
CA GLU A 833 -4.39 -35.69 4.95
C GLU A 833 -4.42 -37.23 5.03
N PRO A 834 -4.53 -37.95 3.89
CA PRO A 834 -4.49 -39.41 3.86
C PRO A 834 -3.26 -40.01 4.55
N ALA A 835 -3.36 -41.28 4.94
CA ALA A 835 -2.46 -41.98 5.87
C ALA A 835 -0.98 -41.98 5.45
N ASN A 836 -0.26 -41.00 5.96
CA ASN A 836 1.19 -41.03 6.12
C ASN A 836 1.58 -42.06 7.21
N PRO A 837 2.73 -42.75 7.09
CA PRO A 837 3.26 -43.57 8.17
C PRO A 837 3.32 -42.78 9.49
N VAL A 838 2.74 -43.38 10.53
CA VAL A 838 2.64 -42.79 11.86
C VAL A 838 3.58 -43.54 12.80
N LEU A 839 4.57 -42.84 13.32
CA LEU A 839 5.47 -43.35 14.33
C LEU A 839 4.72 -43.32 15.66
N ALA A 840 4.58 -44.48 16.30
CA ALA A 840 3.89 -44.62 17.57
C ALA A 840 4.79 -45.25 18.63
N VAL A 841 4.80 -44.65 19.81
CA VAL A 841 5.49 -45.16 21.01
C VAL A 841 4.43 -45.64 22.00
N ASP A 842 4.50 -46.90 22.42
CA ASP A 842 3.49 -47.54 23.27
C ASP A 842 2.04 -47.34 22.77
N GLY A 843 1.84 -47.40 21.45
CA GLY A 843 0.55 -47.21 20.79
C GLY A 843 0.08 -45.74 20.72
N ARG A 844 0.87 -44.78 21.18
CA ARG A 844 0.58 -43.34 21.06
C ARG A 844 1.31 -42.74 19.85
N PRO A 845 0.59 -42.13 18.88
CA PRO A 845 1.21 -41.38 17.80
C PRO A 845 2.12 -40.25 18.32
N VAL A 846 3.35 -40.18 17.83
CA VAL A 846 4.33 -39.15 18.21
C VAL A 846 5.00 -38.45 17.04
N ALA A 847 4.97 -39.03 15.83
CA ALA A 847 5.45 -38.35 14.62
C ALA A 847 4.74 -38.86 13.36
N TRP A 848 4.61 -38.01 12.35
CA TRP A 848 3.95 -38.32 11.07
C TRP A 848 4.92 -38.04 9.92
N LEU A 849 5.15 -39.03 9.05
CA LEU A 849 6.02 -38.88 7.89
C LEU A 849 5.29 -38.18 6.75
N GLN A 850 5.73 -36.99 6.38
CA GLN A 850 5.31 -36.33 5.14
C GLN A 850 6.23 -36.78 4.00
N ASP A 851 5.68 -37.17 2.85
CA ASP A 851 6.47 -37.57 1.67
C ASP A 851 7.08 -36.38 0.90
N GLY A 852 6.53 -35.18 1.11
CA GLY A 852 6.95 -33.94 0.47
C GLY A 852 6.35 -33.69 -0.92
N SER A 853 5.52 -34.59 -1.46
CA SER A 853 4.97 -34.51 -2.82
C SER A 853 4.12 -33.27 -3.09
N ARG A 854 3.57 -32.68 -2.03
CA ARG A 854 2.73 -31.47 -2.07
C ARG A 854 3.49 -30.16 -1.82
N ILE A 855 4.80 -30.25 -1.60
CA ILE A 855 5.65 -29.07 -1.42
C ILE A 855 5.91 -28.43 -2.78
N THR A 856 5.93 -27.10 -2.83
CA THR A 856 6.23 -26.38 -4.07
C THR A 856 7.66 -26.64 -4.53
N PRO A 857 7.93 -26.69 -5.86
CA PRO A 857 9.28 -26.95 -6.38
C PRO A 857 10.35 -26.00 -5.83
N THR A 858 10.03 -24.71 -5.66
CA THR A 858 10.93 -23.70 -5.10
C THR A 858 11.26 -23.90 -3.62
N SER A 859 10.54 -24.80 -2.92
CA SER A 859 10.79 -25.20 -1.54
C SER A 859 11.54 -26.54 -1.43
N SER A 860 11.97 -27.11 -2.56
CA SER A 860 12.67 -28.40 -2.68
C SER A 860 11.90 -29.56 -2.02
N PRO A 861 10.92 -30.16 -2.71
CA PRO A 861 10.11 -31.27 -2.22
C PRO A 861 10.97 -32.39 -1.65
N ARG A 862 10.65 -32.87 -0.43
CA ARG A 862 11.43 -33.92 0.26
C ARG A 862 10.66 -34.53 1.43
N PRO A 863 11.00 -35.76 1.88
CA PRO A 863 10.36 -36.35 3.05
C PRO A 863 10.87 -35.83 4.39
N TYR A 864 9.96 -35.60 5.33
CA TYR A 864 10.23 -35.05 6.66
C TYR A 864 9.19 -35.51 7.69
N LEU A 865 9.51 -35.44 8.99
CA LEU A 865 8.54 -35.68 10.05
C LEU A 865 7.84 -34.38 10.45
N HIS A 866 6.51 -34.35 10.36
CA HIS A 866 5.66 -33.30 10.92
C HIS A 866 4.19 -33.75 11.01
N PRO A 867 3.47 -33.47 12.12
CA PRO A 867 4.03 -32.95 13.37
C PRO A 867 4.94 -34.00 14.05
N VAL A 868 5.80 -33.56 14.96
CA VAL A 868 6.41 -34.39 16.00
C VAL A 868 5.92 -33.86 17.33
N THR A 869 5.54 -34.75 18.25
CA THR A 869 4.97 -34.37 19.54
C THR A 869 5.70 -35.00 20.73
N THR A 870 5.57 -34.37 21.90
CA THR A 870 5.85 -35.05 23.17
C THR A 870 4.79 -36.11 23.48
N LEU A 871 5.00 -36.95 24.51
CA LEU A 871 4.01 -37.96 24.93
C LEU A 871 2.71 -37.35 25.46
N ALA A 872 2.75 -36.10 25.98
CA ALA A 872 1.56 -35.33 26.34
C ALA A 872 0.92 -34.55 25.17
N GLY A 873 1.41 -34.76 23.94
CA GLY A 873 0.85 -34.20 22.72
C GLY A 873 1.29 -32.77 22.39
N THR A 874 2.38 -32.26 22.98
CA THR A 874 2.91 -30.93 22.66
C THR A 874 3.66 -30.99 21.32
N VAL A 875 3.25 -30.22 20.32
CA VAL A 875 3.91 -30.17 19.00
C VAL A 875 5.25 -29.44 19.11
N VAL A 876 6.33 -30.10 18.68
CA VAL A 876 7.72 -29.63 18.79
C VAL A 876 8.39 -29.39 17.44
N THR A 877 7.65 -29.52 16.33
CA THR A 877 8.09 -29.17 14.97
C THR A 877 7.13 -28.18 14.32
N ASP A 878 7.62 -27.40 13.37
CA ASP A 878 6.80 -26.60 12.44
C ASP A 878 7.20 -26.92 11.00
N HIS A 879 6.29 -26.73 10.04
CA HIS A 879 6.55 -26.92 8.62
C HIS A 879 5.94 -25.76 7.83
N LEU A 880 6.50 -25.40 6.68
CA LEU A 880 5.96 -24.32 5.82
C LEU A 880 5.70 -22.97 6.53
N PRO A 881 6.48 -22.51 7.52
CA PRO A 881 6.14 -21.29 8.27
C PRO A 881 6.26 -20.04 7.39
N ALA A 882 5.51 -18.99 7.71
CA ALA A 882 5.41 -17.79 6.86
C ALA A 882 6.74 -17.04 6.70
N ASP A 883 7.67 -17.15 7.65
CA ASP A 883 9.01 -16.57 7.58
C ASP A 883 9.90 -17.32 6.58
N HIS A 884 9.74 -18.65 6.45
CA HIS A 884 10.57 -19.52 5.63
C HIS A 884 9.78 -20.75 5.16
N VAL A 885 9.00 -20.61 4.08
CA VAL A 885 8.09 -21.68 3.58
C VAL A 885 8.80 -22.93 3.06
N TRP A 886 10.12 -22.96 3.01
CA TRP A 886 10.92 -24.14 2.66
C TRP A 886 11.47 -24.89 3.89
N HIS A 887 11.20 -24.43 5.11
CA HIS A 887 11.54 -25.17 6.33
C HIS A 887 10.48 -26.22 6.63
N LEU A 888 10.91 -27.49 6.71
CA LEU A 888 10.02 -28.65 6.80
C LEU A 888 10.39 -29.52 7.99
N GLY A 889 9.64 -29.42 9.08
CA GLY A 889 9.67 -30.35 10.23
C GLY A 889 11.06 -30.80 10.65
N ALA A 890 11.22 -32.12 10.82
CA ALA A 890 12.51 -32.76 11.07
C ALA A 890 12.93 -33.68 9.91
N GLY A 891 14.16 -33.54 9.41
CA GLY A 891 14.66 -34.37 8.30
C GLY A 891 16.04 -33.96 7.82
N VAL A 892 16.44 -34.46 6.64
CA VAL A 892 17.72 -34.13 5.98
C VAL A 892 17.47 -33.16 4.83
N ALA A 893 18.23 -32.06 4.79
CA ALA A 893 18.21 -31.10 3.71
C ALA A 893 19.58 -30.41 3.57
N ILE A 894 20.04 -30.18 2.34
CA ILE A 894 21.34 -29.55 2.07
C ILE A 894 21.16 -28.49 0.97
N GLN A 895 21.68 -27.28 1.19
CA GLN A 895 21.50 -26.18 0.24
C GLN A 895 22.34 -26.35 -1.03
N ASP A 896 23.50 -26.97 -0.95
CA ASP A 896 24.39 -27.11 -2.10
C ASP A 896 24.87 -28.56 -2.21
N VAL A 897 24.32 -29.31 -3.15
CA VAL A 897 24.76 -30.66 -3.48
C VAL A 897 25.21 -30.66 -4.93
N ALA A 898 26.51 -30.52 -5.15
CA ALA A 898 27.11 -30.31 -6.47
C ALA A 898 26.41 -29.19 -7.28
N GLY A 899 26.05 -28.08 -6.63
CA GLY A 899 25.36 -26.94 -7.24
C GLY A 899 23.84 -27.04 -7.27
N VAL A 900 23.25 -28.12 -6.73
CA VAL A 900 21.79 -28.31 -6.65
C VAL A 900 21.28 -28.01 -5.24
N ASN A 901 20.17 -27.28 -5.15
CA ASN A 901 19.54 -26.89 -3.90
C ASN A 901 18.42 -27.86 -3.48
N PHE A 902 18.67 -28.62 -2.41
CA PHE A 902 17.69 -29.52 -1.78
C PHE A 902 17.15 -28.97 -0.44
N TRP A 903 17.50 -27.73 -0.09
CA TRP A 903 16.99 -27.01 1.08
C TRP A 903 15.71 -26.23 0.77
N GLY A 904 15.64 -25.67 -0.44
CA GLY A 904 14.58 -24.77 -0.89
C GLY A 904 14.90 -23.29 -0.67
N GLY A 905 14.06 -22.42 -1.20
CA GLY A 905 14.20 -20.97 -1.11
C GLY A 905 15.34 -20.41 -1.95
N ARG A 906 15.89 -19.27 -1.55
CA ARG A 906 17.01 -18.64 -2.25
C ARG A 906 18.32 -19.38 -1.98
N THR A 907 19.18 -19.50 -2.99
CA THR A 907 20.52 -20.09 -2.88
C THR A 907 21.52 -19.00 -2.52
N TYR A 908 22.36 -19.24 -1.51
CA TYR A 908 23.49 -18.37 -1.25
C TYR A 908 24.60 -18.68 -2.25
N THR A 909 25.09 -17.68 -2.97
CA THR A 909 26.23 -17.87 -3.88
C THR A 909 27.37 -16.93 -3.52
N ARG A 910 28.60 -17.45 -3.53
CA ARG A 910 29.80 -16.63 -3.33
C ARG A 910 29.88 -15.49 -4.33
N ARG A 911 29.52 -15.76 -5.60
CA ARG A 911 29.55 -14.79 -6.70
C ARG A 911 28.63 -13.60 -6.46
N ALA A 912 27.43 -13.82 -5.92
CA ALA A 912 26.49 -12.74 -5.63
C ALA A 912 26.76 -12.08 -4.26
N GLY A 913 27.56 -12.70 -3.39
CA GLY A 913 27.77 -12.23 -2.01
C GLY A 913 26.51 -12.33 -1.14
N GLY A 914 25.50 -13.08 -1.56
CA GLY A 914 24.18 -13.09 -0.94
C GLY A 914 23.24 -14.16 -1.50
N TYR A 915 22.02 -14.16 -0.96
CA TYR A 915 20.94 -15.05 -1.36
C TYR A 915 20.29 -14.57 -2.65
N VAL A 916 20.13 -15.45 -3.64
CA VAL A 916 19.46 -15.15 -4.91
C VAL A 916 18.55 -16.29 -5.30
N TRP A 917 17.47 -15.99 -6.02
CA TRP A 917 16.66 -17.03 -6.65
C TRP A 917 17.41 -17.60 -7.85
N GLN A 918 17.46 -18.92 -7.94
CA GLN A 918 18.10 -19.69 -9.01
C GLN A 918 17.13 -20.80 -9.44
N ASP A 919 17.38 -21.36 -10.63
CA ASP A 919 16.65 -22.52 -11.14
C ASP A 919 17.42 -23.80 -10.82
N ASP A 920 17.80 -23.96 -9.55
CA ASP A 920 18.69 -25.01 -9.05
C ASP A 920 18.00 -25.98 -8.06
N HIS A 921 16.69 -25.83 -7.85
CA HIS A 921 15.95 -26.65 -6.88
C HIS A 921 15.79 -28.10 -7.33
N GLY A 922 16.38 -29.02 -6.56
CA GLY A 922 16.12 -30.45 -6.65
C GLY A 922 14.98 -30.91 -5.74
N HIS A 923 14.63 -32.19 -5.83
CA HIS A 923 13.67 -32.87 -4.94
C HIS A 923 14.19 -34.23 -4.47
N ILE A 924 13.67 -34.71 -3.34
CA ILE A 924 14.01 -36.01 -2.77
C ILE A 924 12.76 -36.89 -2.82
N GLU A 925 12.86 -38.06 -3.44
CA GLU A 925 11.77 -39.02 -3.56
C GLU A 925 12.04 -40.28 -2.72
N ILE A 926 10.99 -40.83 -2.10
CA ILE A 926 11.03 -42.14 -1.46
C ILE A 926 10.87 -43.19 -2.56
N THR A 927 11.82 -44.13 -2.62
CA THR A 927 11.80 -45.25 -3.58
C THR A 927 11.41 -46.58 -2.97
N ASP A 928 11.68 -46.75 -1.67
CA ASP A 928 11.30 -47.94 -0.92
C ASP A 928 11.02 -47.57 0.54
N THR A 929 10.12 -48.31 1.19
CA THR A 929 9.79 -48.13 2.60
C THR A 929 9.46 -49.47 3.24
N ALA A 930 10.08 -49.75 4.39
CA ALA A 930 9.77 -50.92 5.20
C ALA A 930 9.53 -50.51 6.65
N GLU A 931 8.36 -50.90 7.18
CA GLU A 931 7.96 -50.62 8.56
C GLU A 931 8.13 -51.86 9.44
N SER A 932 8.64 -51.65 10.65
CA SER A 932 8.67 -52.67 11.71
C SER A 932 8.38 -52.01 13.07
N PRO A 933 8.03 -52.78 14.12
CA PRO A 933 7.74 -52.19 15.43
C PRO A 933 8.93 -51.35 15.94
N GLY A 934 8.71 -50.05 16.14
CA GLY A 934 9.72 -49.11 16.62
C GLY A 934 10.74 -48.66 15.56
N ALA A 935 10.57 -49.00 14.28
CA ALA A 935 11.50 -48.60 13.22
C ALA A 935 10.87 -48.41 11.84
N LEU A 936 11.45 -47.51 11.06
CA LEU A 936 11.05 -47.20 9.69
C LEU A 936 12.30 -47.06 8.81
N ASP A 937 12.43 -47.98 7.85
CA ASP A 937 13.50 -48.01 6.86
C ASP A 937 13.06 -47.37 5.55
N GLN A 938 13.92 -46.55 4.95
CA GLN A 938 13.64 -45.85 3.70
C GLN A 938 14.85 -45.86 2.77
N ALA A 939 14.60 -46.07 1.48
CA ALA A 939 15.55 -45.77 0.41
C ALA A 939 15.05 -44.57 -0.37
N LEU A 940 15.89 -43.55 -0.57
CA LEU A 940 15.54 -42.30 -1.23
C LEU A 940 16.50 -41.94 -2.36
N ARG A 941 16.03 -41.13 -3.31
CA ARG A 941 16.85 -40.55 -4.37
C ARG A 941 16.75 -39.04 -4.34
N TRP A 942 17.89 -38.38 -4.52
CA TRP A 942 18.00 -36.93 -4.61
C TRP A 942 18.15 -36.56 -6.07
N ILE A 943 17.11 -35.96 -6.65
CA ILE A 943 16.98 -35.69 -8.07
C ILE A 943 17.16 -34.19 -8.33
N GLY A 944 18.07 -33.84 -9.22
CA GLY A 944 18.30 -32.46 -9.66
C GLY A 944 17.15 -31.91 -10.52
N PRO A 945 17.13 -30.60 -10.77
CA PRO A 945 16.09 -29.95 -11.59
C PRO A 945 16.00 -30.48 -13.02
N ASP A 946 17.06 -31.10 -13.54
CA ASP A 946 17.12 -31.73 -14.86
C ASP A 946 16.63 -33.19 -14.89
N GLY A 947 16.17 -33.72 -13.74
CA GLY A 947 15.72 -35.10 -13.59
C GLY A 947 16.85 -36.11 -13.34
N THR A 948 18.11 -35.67 -13.24
CA THR A 948 19.24 -36.56 -12.97
C THR A 948 19.38 -36.87 -11.48
N ALA A 949 19.67 -38.11 -11.12
CA ALA A 949 19.94 -38.47 -9.74
C ALA A 949 21.36 -38.05 -9.34
N VAL A 950 21.47 -37.29 -8.24
CA VAL A 950 22.73 -36.76 -7.70
C VAL A 950 23.21 -37.65 -6.54
N LEU A 951 22.32 -37.97 -5.60
CA LEU A 951 22.59 -38.86 -4.47
C LEU A 951 21.54 -39.97 -4.36
N SER A 952 21.96 -41.10 -3.79
CA SER A 952 21.07 -42.08 -3.16
C SER A 952 21.22 -41.99 -1.65
N GLU A 953 20.12 -42.07 -0.92
CA GLU A 953 20.09 -42.05 0.53
C GLU A 953 19.49 -43.35 1.07
N ARG A 954 20.12 -43.92 2.10
CA ARG A 954 19.48 -44.91 2.98
C ARG A 954 19.25 -44.27 4.33
N ARG A 955 18.00 -44.32 4.82
CA ARG A 955 17.57 -43.70 6.06
C ARG A 955 16.89 -44.74 6.94
N HIS A 956 17.28 -44.80 8.21
CA HIS A 956 16.68 -45.67 9.21
C HIS A 956 16.24 -44.85 10.41
N TRP A 957 14.95 -44.85 10.70
CA TRP A 957 14.38 -44.25 11.90
C TRP A 957 14.19 -45.32 12.96
N ARG A 958 14.55 -45.02 14.21
CA ARG A 958 14.27 -45.83 15.40
C ARG A 958 13.62 -44.97 16.45
N TYR A 959 12.57 -45.46 17.08
CA TYR A 959 11.83 -44.71 18.09
C TYR A 959 11.33 -45.62 19.19
N ASP A 960 11.52 -45.19 20.44
CA ASP A 960 11.16 -45.98 21.61
C ASP A 960 10.90 -45.09 22.84
N ALA A 961 10.15 -45.63 23.80
CA ALA A 961 9.96 -45.00 25.10
C ALA A 961 11.27 -45.04 25.91
N VAL A 962 11.66 -43.92 26.51
CA VAL A 962 12.76 -43.87 27.49
C VAL A 962 12.18 -43.89 28.91
N GLY A 963 11.01 -43.28 29.09
CA GLY A 963 10.28 -43.24 30.34
C GLY A 963 8.87 -42.69 30.14
N PRO A 964 8.10 -42.44 31.23
CA PRO A 964 6.70 -42.06 31.15
C PRO A 964 6.45 -40.67 30.52
N SER A 965 7.46 -39.82 30.46
CA SER A 965 7.40 -38.44 29.95
C SER A 965 8.49 -38.13 28.92
N VAL A 966 9.24 -39.13 28.47
CA VAL A 966 10.37 -38.98 27.53
C VAL A 966 10.39 -40.13 26.56
N TRP A 967 10.52 -39.81 25.28
CA TRP A 967 10.78 -40.80 24.23
C TRP A 967 11.98 -40.39 23.38
N LYS A 968 12.57 -41.35 22.67
CA LYS A 968 13.77 -41.16 21.85
C LYS A 968 13.43 -41.36 20.38
N LEU A 969 13.95 -40.48 19.53
CA LEU A 969 13.97 -40.60 18.08
C LEU A 969 15.43 -40.64 17.60
N SER A 970 15.84 -41.71 16.94
CA SER A 970 17.14 -41.82 16.28
C SER A 970 16.96 -41.92 14.77
N MET A 971 17.76 -41.19 14.02
CA MET A 971 17.80 -41.22 12.57
C MET A 971 19.23 -41.50 12.10
N ASP A 972 19.43 -42.65 11.48
CA ASP A 972 20.65 -42.97 10.76
C ASP A 972 20.44 -42.62 9.28
N PHE A 973 21.36 -41.89 8.67
CA PHE A 973 21.33 -41.65 7.23
C PHE A 973 22.69 -41.84 6.58
N GLU A 974 22.68 -42.39 5.37
CA GLU A 974 23.83 -42.65 4.51
C GLU A 974 23.60 -41.98 3.15
N LEU A 975 24.43 -41.02 2.78
CA LEU A 975 24.41 -40.34 1.48
C LEU A 975 25.55 -40.87 0.60
N SER A 976 25.18 -41.44 -0.55
CA SER A 976 26.12 -41.98 -1.54
C SER A 976 25.91 -41.30 -2.91
N PRO A 977 26.98 -41.02 -3.68
CA PRO A 977 26.83 -40.59 -5.07
C PRO A 977 26.01 -41.58 -5.90
N ALA A 978 25.02 -41.09 -6.66
CA ALA A 978 24.29 -41.93 -7.60
C ALA A 978 25.16 -42.38 -8.78
N GLY A 979 26.10 -41.51 -9.21
CA GLY A 979 27.07 -41.75 -10.28
C GLY A 979 28.44 -42.27 -9.78
N PRO A 980 29.41 -42.45 -10.69
CA PRO A 980 30.79 -42.80 -10.34
C PRO A 980 31.61 -41.62 -9.80
N GLU A 981 31.20 -40.39 -10.11
CA GLU A 981 31.89 -39.17 -9.70
C GLU A 981 31.64 -38.83 -8.22
N PRO A 982 32.65 -38.30 -7.49
CA PRO A 982 32.44 -37.72 -6.17
C PRO A 982 31.42 -36.57 -6.18
N VAL A 983 30.62 -36.45 -5.11
CA VAL A 983 29.62 -35.39 -4.94
C VAL A 983 30.01 -34.52 -3.75
N ALA A 984 30.13 -33.21 -3.97
CA ALA A 984 30.39 -32.24 -2.91
C ALA A 984 29.08 -31.84 -2.21
N LEU A 985 29.07 -31.90 -0.88
CA LEU A 985 27.98 -31.46 0.00
C LEU A 985 28.41 -30.17 0.69
N GLY A 986 27.81 -29.06 0.29
CA GLY A 986 28.10 -27.72 0.77
C GLY A 986 26.96 -27.07 1.55
N SER A 987 27.22 -25.86 2.01
CA SER A 987 26.33 -24.95 2.70
C SER A 987 26.63 -23.51 2.28
N PRO A 988 25.83 -22.51 2.68
CA PRO A 988 26.26 -21.12 2.59
C PRO A 988 27.61 -20.88 3.27
N GLY A 989 27.86 -21.54 4.41
CA GLY A 989 29.12 -21.53 5.16
C GLY A 989 30.32 -21.89 4.30
N SER A 990 30.26 -23.06 3.65
CA SER A 990 31.31 -23.50 2.74
C SER A 990 31.41 -22.63 1.47
N ASN A 991 30.34 -21.94 1.11
CA ASN A 991 30.31 -20.97 0.04
C ASN A 991 30.75 -19.56 0.47
N GLY A 992 31.20 -19.37 1.71
CA GLY A 992 31.80 -18.11 2.20
C GLY A 992 30.87 -17.19 3.01
N ARG A 993 29.65 -17.65 3.35
CA ARG A 993 28.80 -16.95 4.32
C ARG A 993 29.25 -17.28 5.74
N GLU A 994 29.80 -16.30 6.45
CA GLU A 994 30.11 -16.47 7.88
C GLU A 994 28.86 -16.92 8.66
N ASN A 995 29.02 -17.90 9.57
CA ASN A 995 27.95 -18.48 10.38
C ASN A 995 26.77 -19.07 9.57
N GLY A 996 27.01 -19.40 8.30
CA GLY A 996 26.02 -19.94 7.36
C GLY A 996 26.01 -21.46 7.23
N GLY A 997 26.52 -22.19 8.22
CA GLY A 997 26.78 -23.63 8.13
C GLY A 997 25.57 -24.56 8.15
N TYR A 998 24.35 -24.15 7.79
CA TYR A 998 23.21 -25.08 7.79
C TYR A 998 23.28 -26.06 6.61
N GLY A 999 22.90 -27.31 6.86
CA GLY A 999 22.89 -28.39 5.90
C GLY A 999 23.20 -29.73 6.57
N GLY A 1000 22.42 -30.76 6.27
CA GLY A 1000 22.42 -32.04 6.97
C GLY A 1000 21.08 -32.29 7.66
N PHE A 1001 21.11 -32.85 8.87
CA PHE A 1001 19.91 -32.96 9.70
C PHE A 1001 19.47 -31.58 10.19
N PHE A 1002 18.19 -31.29 10.08
CA PHE A 1002 17.60 -30.05 10.57
C PHE A 1002 16.24 -30.31 11.20
N TRP A 1003 15.98 -29.57 12.27
CA TRP A 1003 14.75 -29.55 13.02
C TRP A 1003 14.21 -28.12 13.05
N ARG A 1004 13.12 -27.89 12.33
CA ARG A 1004 12.35 -26.66 12.40
C ARG A 1004 11.40 -26.74 13.60
N LEU A 1005 11.62 -25.89 14.61
CA LEU A 1005 10.74 -25.80 15.78
C LEU A 1005 9.62 -24.77 15.53
N PRO A 1006 8.47 -24.85 16.22
CA PRO A 1006 7.48 -23.79 16.23
C PRO A 1006 7.96 -22.60 17.08
N PRO A 1007 7.28 -21.43 16.99
CA PRO A 1007 7.51 -20.33 17.92
C PRO A 1007 7.51 -20.81 19.37
N THR A 1008 8.56 -20.46 20.12
CA THR A 1008 8.77 -20.93 21.50
C THR A 1008 8.95 -19.74 22.42
N SER A 1009 8.05 -19.53 23.38
CA SER A 1009 8.21 -18.49 24.40
C SER A 1009 9.10 -18.96 25.54
N GLY A 1010 9.98 -18.09 26.04
CA GLY A 1010 10.94 -18.43 27.08
C GLY A 1010 11.99 -19.46 26.64
N ALA A 1011 12.30 -19.50 25.33
CA ALA A 1011 13.23 -20.46 24.77
C ALA A 1011 14.63 -20.36 25.41
N ARG A 1012 15.18 -21.50 25.82
CA ARG A 1012 16.55 -21.65 26.34
C ARG A 1012 17.27 -22.69 25.51
N VAL A 1013 18.34 -22.29 24.85
CA VAL A 1013 19.25 -23.19 24.13
C VAL A 1013 20.57 -23.28 24.86
N ARG A 1014 21.04 -24.49 25.13
CA ARG A 1014 22.25 -24.71 25.94
C ARG A 1014 22.93 -26.02 25.63
N THR A 1015 24.20 -26.07 25.97
CA THR A 1015 25.04 -27.28 26.08
C THR A 1015 25.42 -27.49 27.54
N ALA A 1016 26.32 -28.43 27.82
CA ALA A 1016 26.86 -28.62 29.16
C ALA A 1016 27.63 -27.39 29.70
N SER A 1017 28.18 -26.56 28.80
CA SER A 1017 29.11 -25.48 29.15
C SER A 1017 28.73 -24.09 28.62
N ALA A 1018 27.68 -23.97 27.80
CA ALA A 1018 27.26 -22.71 27.18
C ALA A 1018 25.74 -22.59 27.13
N GLU A 1019 25.22 -21.36 27.14
CA GLU A 1019 23.79 -21.06 27.00
C GLU A 1019 23.58 -19.79 26.17
N GLY A 1020 22.54 -19.78 25.34
CA GLY A 1020 22.21 -18.70 24.40
C GLY A 1020 22.67 -19.00 22.97
N GLU A 1021 22.02 -18.39 21.97
CA GLU A 1021 22.32 -18.62 20.55
C GLU A 1021 23.80 -18.38 20.23
N ASP A 1022 24.31 -17.18 20.54
CA ASP A 1022 25.67 -16.76 20.19
C ASP A 1022 26.76 -17.67 20.78
N ALA A 1023 26.50 -18.23 21.98
CA ALA A 1023 27.46 -19.07 22.68
C ALA A 1023 27.39 -20.54 22.24
N VAL A 1024 26.29 -20.99 21.62
CA VAL A 1024 26.08 -22.38 21.20
C VAL A 1024 26.22 -22.57 19.69
N HIS A 1025 25.87 -21.57 18.89
CA HIS A 1025 25.94 -21.62 17.43
C HIS A 1025 27.38 -21.86 16.96
N GLY A 1026 27.59 -22.92 16.18
CA GLY A 1026 28.90 -23.32 15.66
C GLY A 1026 29.78 -24.08 16.65
N THR A 1027 29.29 -24.39 17.85
CA THR A 1027 30.02 -25.22 18.81
C THR A 1027 29.92 -26.70 18.49
N VAL A 1028 30.96 -27.44 18.86
CA VAL A 1028 30.94 -28.90 18.92
C VAL A 1028 30.74 -29.29 20.38
N ALA A 1029 29.60 -29.88 20.70
CA ALA A 1029 29.24 -30.30 22.04
C ALA A 1029 28.51 -31.66 21.99
N PRO A 1030 28.66 -32.54 23.00
CA PRO A 1030 28.09 -33.89 22.99
C PRO A 1030 26.55 -33.88 22.92
N TRP A 1031 25.94 -32.81 23.43
CA TRP A 1031 24.50 -32.58 23.28
C TRP A 1031 24.18 -31.09 23.24
N LEU A 1032 23.03 -30.79 22.66
CA LEU A 1032 22.36 -29.50 22.68
C LEU A 1032 20.93 -29.67 23.17
N ALA A 1033 20.49 -28.84 24.11
CA ALA A 1033 19.12 -28.85 24.60
C ALA A 1033 18.38 -27.57 24.22
N TRP A 1034 17.13 -27.72 23.80
CA TRP A 1034 16.18 -26.64 23.58
C TRP A 1034 14.98 -26.85 24.50
N SER A 1035 14.72 -25.91 25.40
CA SER A 1035 13.58 -25.95 26.32
C SER A 1035 12.75 -24.68 26.20
N GLY A 1036 11.44 -24.77 26.44
CA GLY A 1036 10.56 -23.61 26.51
C GLY A 1036 9.09 -24.00 26.39
N VAL A 1037 8.23 -23.01 26.16
CA VAL A 1037 6.80 -23.22 25.92
C VAL A 1037 6.55 -23.19 24.41
N PHE A 1038 6.15 -24.32 23.84
CA PHE A 1038 6.06 -24.52 22.39
C PHE A 1038 4.68 -24.15 21.82
N GLY A 1039 4.67 -23.29 20.81
CA GLY A 1039 3.46 -22.79 20.14
C GLY A 1039 2.72 -21.69 20.90
N THR A 1040 1.58 -21.27 20.36
CA THR A 1040 0.76 -20.19 20.94
C THR A 1040 -0.11 -20.72 22.09
N VAL A 1041 -0.09 -20.03 23.24
CA VAL A 1041 -0.93 -20.34 24.41
C VAL A 1041 -2.42 -20.32 24.00
N GLY A 1042 -3.16 -21.37 24.39
CA GLY A 1042 -4.60 -21.48 24.11
C GLY A 1042 -4.99 -22.31 22.88
N ARG A 1043 -4.03 -22.84 22.12
CA ARG A 1043 -4.30 -23.83 21.05
C ARG A 1043 -4.13 -25.28 21.56
N PRO A 1044 -5.00 -26.24 21.19
CA PRO A 1044 -4.80 -27.65 21.49
C PRO A 1044 -3.43 -28.14 20.99
N GLY A 1045 -2.66 -28.83 21.84
CA GLY A 1045 -1.31 -29.32 21.50
C GLY A 1045 -0.19 -28.27 21.49
N HIS A 1046 -0.49 -27.02 21.86
CA HIS A 1046 0.47 -25.91 21.94
C HIS A 1046 0.37 -25.20 23.30
N GLY A 1047 1.31 -24.29 23.59
CA GLY A 1047 1.35 -23.52 24.83
C GLY A 1047 1.80 -24.32 26.05
N LYS A 1048 2.48 -25.46 25.85
CA LYS A 1048 2.97 -26.34 26.91
C LYS A 1048 4.50 -26.37 26.94
N GLU A 1049 5.05 -26.61 28.13
CA GLU A 1049 6.48 -26.79 28.32
C GLU A 1049 6.97 -28.11 27.72
N ALA A 1050 8.10 -28.06 27.02
CA ALA A 1050 8.79 -29.23 26.51
C ALA A 1050 10.30 -29.00 26.45
N THR A 1051 11.05 -30.10 26.38
CA THR A 1051 12.51 -30.09 26.16
C THR A 1051 12.88 -31.07 25.05
N LEU A 1052 13.66 -30.59 24.08
CA LEU A 1052 14.34 -31.40 23.09
C LEU A 1052 15.82 -31.49 23.45
N VAL A 1053 16.40 -32.69 23.47
CA VAL A 1053 17.84 -32.90 23.64
C VAL A 1053 18.38 -33.60 22.42
N PHE A 1054 19.19 -32.90 21.64
CA PHE A 1054 19.87 -33.40 20.45
C PHE A 1054 21.25 -33.92 20.86
N LEU A 1055 21.55 -35.17 20.52
CA LEU A 1055 22.84 -35.79 20.77
C LEU A 1055 23.72 -35.69 19.53
N ALA A 1056 25.01 -35.41 19.73
CA ALA A 1056 25.97 -35.32 18.65
C ALA A 1056 26.14 -36.67 17.95
N SER A 1057 26.50 -36.62 16.67
CA SER A 1057 26.75 -37.84 15.90
C SER A 1057 28.05 -38.52 16.38
N PRO A 1058 28.02 -39.81 16.75
CA PRO A 1058 29.23 -40.52 17.16
C PRO A 1058 30.24 -40.71 16.01
N GLN A 1059 29.80 -40.53 14.76
CA GLN A 1059 30.64 -40.69 13.57
C GLN A 1059 31.53 -39.47 13.28
N ALA A 1060 31.14 -38.26 13.70
CA ALA A 1060 31.91 -37.05 13.44
C ALA A 1060 31.57 -35.90 14.40
N PRO A 1061 32.55 -35.04 14.76
CA PRO A 1061 32.34 -33.86 15.60
C PRO A 1061 31.73 -32.69 14.81
N ASP A 1062 30.54 -32.89 14.23
CA ASP A 1062 29.84 -31.87 13.44
C ASP A 1062 29.38 -30.70 14.34
N PRO A 1063 29.54 -29.43 13.91
CA PRO A 1063 29.07 -28.28 14.68
C PRO A 1063 27.54 -28.16 14.74
N TRP A 1064 27.02 -27.65 15.84
CA TRP A 1064 25.60 -27.31 15.99
C TRP A 1064 25.24 -26.02 15.26
N PHE A 1065 24.29 -26.10 14.33
CA PHE A 1065 23.65 -24.92 13.75
C PHE A 1065 22.40 -24.56 14.56
N VAL A 1066 22.39 -23.38 15.17
CA VAL A 1066 21.27 -22.90 16.01
C VAL A 1066 20.77 -21.56 15.52
N ARG A 1067 19.44 -21.40 15.45
CA ARG A 1067 18.82 -20.08 15.34
C ARG A 1067 17.70 -19.97 16.37
N LEU A 1068 17.75 -18.94 17.19
CA LEU A 1068 16.69 -18.47 18.07
C LEU A 1068 16.10 -17.16 17.51
N SER A 1069 16.98 -16.22 17.16
CA SER A 1069 16.63 -14.96 16.51
C SER A 1069 16.36 -15.17 15.02
N GLY A 1070 15.37 -14.45 14.49
CA GLY A 1070 14.87 -14.62 13.13
C GLY A 1070 13.93 -15.82 12.99
N TYR A 1071 14.40 -17.03 13.28
CA TYR A 1071 13.58 -18.24 13.16
C TYR A 1071 14.09 -19.36 14.09
N PRO A 1072 13.22 -20.14 14.78
CA PRO A 1072 13.65 -21.23 15.66
C PRO A 1072 14.07 -22.49 14.87
N GLY A 1073 15.32 -22.92 15.02
CA GLY A 1073 15.88 -24.04 14.27
C GLY A 1073 17.13 -24.63 14.91
N VAL A 1074 17.26 -25.96 14.86
CA VAL A 1074 18.46 -26.69 15.27
C VAL A 1074 18.88 -27.63 14.15
N GLY A 1075 20.17 -27.67 13.81
CA GLY A 1075 20.71 -28.62 12.85
C GLY A 1075 22.10 -29.11 13.22
N LEU A 1076 22.48 -30.24 12.63
CA LEU A 1076 23.82 -30.78 12.70
C LEU A 1076 24.53 -30.50 11.37
N SER A 1077 25.54 -29.63 11.39
CA SER A 1077 26.18 -29.11 10.18
C SER A 1077 27.15 -30.12 9.57
N LEU A 1078 26.86 -30.56 8.34
CA LEU A 1078 27.79 -31.39 7.57
C LEU A 1078 28.95 -30.60 6.95
N ALA A 1079 28.77 -29.30 6.73
CA ALA A 1079 29.70 -28.45 5.99
C ALA A 1079 29.71 -27.04 6.57
N TRP A 1080 30.47 -26.80 7.63
CA TRP A 1080 30.49 -25.48 8.28
C TRP A 1080 31.36 -24.46 7.53
N HIS A 1081 32.62 -24.84 7.23
CA HIS A 1081 33.60 -23.99 6.53
C HIS A 1081 33.99 -24.52 5.15
N GLU A 1082 33.98 -25.84 4.96
CA GLU A 1082 34.41 -26.50 3.73
C GLU A 1082 33.35 -27.54 3.31
N PRO A 1083 33.18 -27.79 2.00
CA PRO A 1083 32.28 -28.82 1.53
C PRO A 1083 32.77 -30.21 1.94
N LEU A 1084 31.85 -31.10 2.33
CA LEU A 1084 32.12 -32.50 2.61
C LEU A 1084 32.01 -33.32 1.31
N LEU A 1085 33.00 -34.15 1.00
CA LEU A 1085 33.00 -34.95 -0.23
C LEU A 1085 32.45 -36.36 0.02
N ALA A 1086 31.36 -36.73 -0.67
CA ALA A 1086 30.84 -38.09 -0.69
C ALA A 1086 31.41 -38.86 -1.89
N THR A 1087 31.91 -40.08 -1.66
CA THR A 1087 32.37 -41.00 -2.71
C THR A 1087 31.71 -42.37 -2.53
N ARG A 1088 31.75 -43.24 -3.54
CA ARG A 1088 31.18 -44.60 -3.42
C ARG A 1088 31.85 -45.42 -2.32
N ASP A 1089 33.16 -45.29 -2.16
CA ASP A 1089 33.93 -46.02 -1.15
C ASP A 1089 33.84 -45.37 0.24
N ASN A 1090 33.51 -44.08 0.30
CA ASN A 1090 33.35 -43.32 1.53
C ASN A 1090 32.06 -42.48 1.49
N PRO A 1091 30.89 -43.11 1.71
CA PRO A 1091 29.61 -42.40 1.80
C PRO A 1091 29.53 -41.61 3.11
N VAL A 1092 28.75 -40.52 3.12
CA VAL A 1092 28.56 -39.71 4.32
C VAL A 1092 27.52 -40.38 5.21
N ARG A 1093 27.93 -40.79 6.41
CA ARG A 1093 27.08 -41.45 7.40
C ARG A 1093 26.96 -40.59 8.65
N ARG A 1094 25.74 -40.42 9.17
CA ARG A 1094 25.47 -39.79 10.47
C ARG A 1094 24.32 -40.48 11.18
N THR A 1095 24.43 -40.52 12.50
CA THR A 1095 23.33 -40.83 13.41
C THR A 1095 22.99 -39.57 14.17
N VAL A 1096 21.72 -39.20 14.21
CA VAL A 1096 21.22 -38.13 15.08
C VAL A 1096 20.17 -38.71 16.01
N THR A 1097 20.35 -38.51 17.31
CA THR A 1097 19.40 -38.92 18.34
C THR A 1097 18.81 -37.69 19.00
N VAL A 1098 17.48 -37.66 19.13
CA VAL A 1098 16.73 -36.60 19.79
C VAL A 1098 15.88 -37.21 20.90
N LEU A 1099 16.04 -36.73 22.12
CA LEU A 1099 15.15 -37.02 23.24
C LEU A 1099 14.06 -35.96 23.29
N VAL A 1100 12.81 -36.38 23.31
CA VAL A 1100 11.64 -35.51 23.30
C VAL A 1100 10.92 -35.69 24.64
N ALA A 1101 10.97 -34.67 25.48
CA ALA A 1101 10.48 -34.71 26.85
C ALA A 1101 9.32 -33.73 27.08
N ASP A 1102 8.35 -34.16 27.88
CA ASP A 1102 7.37 -33.26 28.49
C ASP A 1102 8.05 -32.39 29.56
N GLY A 1103 7.74 -31.09 29.61
CA GLY A 1103 8.27 -30.16 30.61
C GLY A 1103 9.70 -29.65 30.37
N ILE A 1104 10.19 -28.85 31.30
CA ILE A 1104 11.54 -28.27 31.28
C ILE A 1104 12.51 -29.15 32.09
N LEU A 1105 13.47 -29.79 31.43
CA LEU A 1105 14.53 -30.56 32.11
C LEU A 1105 15.66 -29.65 32.60
N SER A 1106 16.26 -29.89 33.76
CA SER A 1106 17.48 -29.18 34.18
C SER A 1106 18.73 -29.73 33.47
N THR A 1107 19.87 -29.02 33.54
CA THR A 1107 21.13 -29.52 32.95
C THR A 1107 21.57 -30.83 33.63
N THR A 1108 21.29 -30.96 34.93
CA THR A 1108 21.56 -32.18 35.70
C THR A 1108 20.70 -33.34 35.22
N ASP A 1109 19.40 -33.12 35.01
CA ASP A 1109 18.48 -34.16 34.51
C ASP A 1109 18.90 -34.64 33.12
N ILE A 1110 19.30 -33.70 32.25
CA ILE A 1110 19.79 -34.02 30.90
C ILE A 1110 21.06 -34.87 30.98
N ALA A 1111 22.04 -34.48 31.81
CA ALA A 1111 23.28 -35.24 31.97
C ALA A 1111 23.02 -36.68 32.45
N GLN A 1112 22.17 -36.85 33.48
CA GLN A 1112 21.77 -38.16 33.99
C GLN A 1112 21.04 -38.99 32.93
N LEU A 1113 20.14 -38.36 32.17
CA LEU A 1113 19.39 -39.00 31.10
C LEU A 1113 20.32 -39.49 29.99
N THR A 1114 21.28 -38.67 29.54
CA THR A 1114 22.26 -39.05 28.52
C THR A 1114 23.23 -40.14 29.00
N GLU A 1115 23.64 -40.12 30.27
CA GLU A 1115 24.50 -41.14 30.86
C GLU A 1115 23.77 -42.50 30.97
N SER A 1116 22.49 -42.49 31.36
CA SER A 1116 21.67 -43.70 31.46
C SER A 1116 21.44 -44.41 30.13
N LEU A 1117 21.53 -43.69 29.01
CA LEU A 1117 21.39 -44.21 27.65
C LEU A 1117 22.71 -44.75 27.09
N GLY A 1118 23.82 -44.62 27.81
CA GLY A 1118 25.15 -45.04 27.36
C GLY A 1118 25.76 -44.13 26.28
N GLU A 1119 25.30 -42.88 26.19
CA GLU A 1119 25.62 -41.93 25.11
C GLU A 1119 26.74 -40.93 25.49
N THR A 1120 27.55 -41.22 26.52
CA THR A 1120 28.72 -40.42 26.91
C THR A 1120 30.02 -41.03 26.38
N THR A 1121 30.55 -40.45 25.29
CA THR A 1121 32.00 -40.42 25.01
C THR A 1121 32.40 -39.05 24.47
#